data_AF-A0A933L5K0-F1
#
_entry.id   AF-A0A933L5K0-F1
#
_cell.length_a   1.000
_cell.length_b   1.000
_cell.length_c   1.000
_cell.angle_alpha   90.00
_cell.angle_beta   90.00
_cell.angle_gamma   90.00
#
_symmetry.space_group_name_H-M   'P 1'
#
loop_
_entity.id
_entity.type
_entity.pdbx_description
1 polymer ?
#
loop_
_entity_poly.entity_id
_entity_poly.type
_entity_poly.pdbx_seq_one_letter_code
_entity_poly.pdbx_strand_id
1 'polypeptide(L)'
;MILGGLLLLLSSVGHTQDFLTSAEKVFFDESQIKRRFGVEIEFTGLKDYQIERIIESIFHGQVIERLEHGEVKFESPYGEIKLKIESSAWRIALTDPKQYQKQWAIDLRSAPREIVLPPLTYENIELFEALGKALRELGAIGTTASNAVSTQVNVEMPTLINNPDALKNLINLLRIYSRPEHVLQMQEKLKIPKIRQEYLYELQPGFLKKLQDPMYQPTLREFYDDYLYRQSLEFLGVRNAWTLPIEKARELLLDQAEVVVPQIVKMVRLRISSLLLEAIPDDPLSFAIRIQKWARPAPIVEFREFNNDFDFIKDIRRALGIVHSAETLGNYDHDTMLEKITGIDRRDIKKIRDVKSKKKIIHYALYDPKEKYLSTENEPDGIIWIQVHPKYTGHRPLIIAGESVVYHRRHIHKSTLLGKYNPGLENALIQQAMENKIFEMKIIQYFLAGAMPESVALVDLIGTNPVTPHSCDQLHKPIDYVALLEALKARFPEGWVMKGAWDFSTEKSFITDTDLDPIRMQNADLREFEEFKIKIETDMKGEDPEAIIDALKKHKDYKIWKIKGMLAQPEHIFFQKKIKIIKEFRVEVQGGMVLANGSTIERYQYLRSNRSKKRSTKPDQKLIQNVESFVQSLIDKLPEALRFFPYGFDIALLENGSLQVIESNPGGNSSFLEENPGSLKTLDDYLAHYPLLIKYGFIKLLSPKGQMLWLRKMFEELGMNTTRDYQGMEFRSDDIIDAEYPHIPNIPNIPEIMKDCEKLLL
;
A
#
# COMPACT_ATOMS: atom_id res chain seq x y z
N MET A 1 6.28 22.46 32.94
CA MET A 1 7.16 22.45 31.74
C MET A 1 8.16 21.28 31.65
N ILE A 2 8.23 20.35 32.63
CA ILE A 2 9.17 19.20 32.58
C ILE A 2 8.47 17.84 32.46
N LEU A 3 7.14 17.75 32.62
CA LEU A 3 6.40 16.48 32.52
C LEU A 3 5.96 16.08 31.09
N GLY A 4 6.06 16.98 30.11
CA GLY A 4 5.67 16.72 28.72
C GLY A 4 6.75 16.07 27.86
N GLY A 5 8.01 16.01 28.34
CA GLY A 5 9.15 15.51 27.58
C GLY A 5 9.39 13.99 27.69
N LEU A 6 8.80 13.31 28.67
CA LEU A 6 9.14 11.92 28.97
C LEU A 6 8.20 10.87 28.34
N LEU A 7 7.00 11.25 27.90
CA LEU A 7 6.02 10.34 27.30
C LEU A 7 6.15 10.18 25.77
N LEU A 8 7.04 10.94 25.12
CA LEU A 8 7.29 10.88 23.67
C LEU A 8 8.52 10.02 23.27
N LEU A 9 9.18 9.40 24.25
CA LEU A 9 10.45 8.70 24.06
C LEU A 9 10.37 7.15 24.09
N LEU A 10 9.19 6.54 24.27
CA LEU A 10 9.08 5.08 24.47
C LEU A 10 8.18 4.31 23.47
N SER A 11 8.15 4.73 22.20
CA SER A 11 7.73 3.86 21.09
C SER A 11 8.73 4.01 19.92
N SER A 12 9.96 3.56 20.16
CA SER A 12 11.10 3.72 19.26
C SER A 12 11.44 2.40 18.57
N VAL A 13 10.76 2.10 17.46
CA VAL A 13 11.37 1.43 16.32
C VAL A 13 10.70 2.04 15.10
N GLY A 14 11.43 2.85 14.31
CA GLY A 14 10.97 3.17 12.97
C GLY A 14 10.80 1.86 12.24
N HIS A 15 9.57 1.48 11.91
CA HIS A 15 9.30 0.31 11.10
C HIS A 15 9.78 0.62 9.69
N THR A 16 11.08 0.44 9.48
CA THR A 16 11.64 0.31 8.14
C THR A 16 10.91 -0.87 7.50
N GLN A 17 10.57 -0.74 6.22
CA GLN A 17 9.94 -1.83 5.49
C GLN A 17 10.99 -2.93 5.36
N ASP A 18 11.00 -3.83 6.35
CA ASP A 18 11.85 -4.99 6.43
C ASP A 18 11.13 -6.21 5.85
N PHE A 19 11.86 -7.30 5.66
CA PHE A 19 11.38 -8.54 5.09
C PHE A 19 10.13 -9.08 5.79
N LEU A 20 10.07 -9.00 7.14
CA LEU A 20 8.91 -9.45 7.91
C LEU A 20 7.71 -8.53 7.73
N THR A 21 7.94 -7.22 7.68
CA THR A 21 6.89 -6.23 7.46
C THR A 21 6.31 -6.35 6.06
N SER A 22 7.15 -6.60 5.05
CA SER A 22 6.68 -6.91 3.70
C SER A 22 5.95 -8.24 3.62
N ALA A 23 6.41 -9.28 4.33
CA ALA A 23 5.67 -10.54 4.41
C ALA A 23 4.27 -10.34 4.99
N GLU A 24 4.18 -9.59 6.09
CA GLU A 24 2.94 -9.31 6.80
C GLU A 24 1.96 -8.43 6.02
N LYS A 25 2.45 -7.36 5.36
CA LYS A 25 1.60 -6.30 4.80
C LYS A 25 1.53 -6.28 3.27
N VAL A 26 2.52 -6.85 2.59
CA VAL A 26 2.64 -6.78 1.12
C VAL A 26 2.40 -8.14 0.47
N PHE A 27 2.97 -9.21 1.01
CA PHE A 27 2.87 -10.55 0.40
C PHE A 27 1.66 -11.32 0.91
N PHE A 28 1.30 -11.15 2.18
CA PHE A 28 0.09 -11.73 2.72
C PHE A 28 -1.14 -11.19 1.99
N ASP A 29 -1.94 -12.09 1.44
CA ASP A 29 -3.21 -11.80 0.78
C ASP A 29 -4.24 -12.79 1.28
N GLU A 30 -5.16 -12.30 2.11
CA GLU A 30 -6.21 -13.10 2.72
C GLU A 30 -7.08 -13.83 1.68
N SER A 31 -7.32 -13.22 0.52
CA SER A 31 -8.15 -13.81 -0.53
C SER A 31 -7.48 -15.00 -1.24
N GLN A 32 -6.14 -15.04 -1.22
CA GLN A 32 -5.36 -16.02 -1.97
C GLN A 32 -4.85 -17.17 -1.10
N ILE A 33 -4.87 -17.03 0.23
CA ILE A 33 -4.23 -17.98 1.13
C ILE A 33 -5.29 -18.86 1.81
N LYS A 34 -5.66 -19.95 1.14
CA LYS A 34 -6.48 -21.05 1.71
C LYS A 34 -5.66 -22.06 2.54
N ARG A 35 -4.39 -21.76 2.77
CA ARG A 35 -3.42 -22.65 3.39
C ARG A 35 -3.73 -22.81 4.87
N ARG A 36 -3.64 -24.04 5.38
CA ARG A 36 -3.77 -24.29 6.82
C ARG A 36 -2.47 -23.97 7.54
N PHE A 37 -2.60 -23.55 8.79
CA PHE A 37 -1.49 -23.33 9.70
C PHE A 37 -1.85 -23.78 11.11
N GLY A 38 -0.89 -24.36 11.82
CA GLY A 38 -0.97 -24.59 13.27
C GLY A 38 -0.16 -23.53 14.01
N VAL A 39 -0.49 -23.29 15.27
CA VAL A 39 0.29 -22.41 16.14
C VAL A 39 0.58 -23.13 17.45
N GLU A 40 1.84 -23.08 17.86
CA GLU A 40 2.31 -23.52 19.17
C GLU A 40 2.69 -22.28 19.98
N ILE A 41 2.14 -22.15 21.19
CA ILE A 41 2.23 -20.93 22.00
C ILE A 41 2.79 -21.31 23.35
N GLU A 42 4.01 -20.86 23.63
CA GLU A 42 4.67 -21.08 24.92
C GLU A 42 4.59 -19.81 25.78
N PHE A 43 4.24 -19.94 27.06
CA PHE A 43 4.18 -18.82 28.01
C PHE A 43 4.31 -19.30 29.46
N THR A 44 4.47 -18.36 30.40
CA THR A 44 4.42 -18.61 31.85
C THR A 44 3.35 -17.75 32.51
N GLY A 45 3.21 -17.79 33.84
CA GLY A 45 2.36 -16.89 34.63
C GLY A 45 0.96 -17.41 34.95
N LEU A 46 0.45 -18.39 34.20
CA LEU A 46 -0.89 -18.95 34.40
C LEU A 46 -0.87 -20.34 35.03
N LYS A 47 -1.97 -20.68 35.71
CA LYS A 47 -2.27 -22.04 36.18
C LYS A 47 -3.06 -22.83 35.14
N ASP A 48 -2.95 -24.15 35.14
CA ASP A 48 -3.57 -25.04 34.15
C ASP A 48 -5.08 -24.83 34.02
N TYR A 49 -5.82 -24.69 35.13
CA TYR A 49 -7.27 -24.45 35.09
C TYR A 49 -7.65 -23.12 34.42
N GLN A 50 -6.78 -22.11 34.46
CA GLN A 50 -7.02 -20.84 33.77
C GLN A 50 -6.90 -21.04 32.27
N ILE A 51 -5.88 -21.80 31.85
CA ILE A 51 -5.62 -22.10 30.44
C ILE A 51 -6.72 -23.00 29.88
N GLU A 52 -7.12 -24.04 30.62
CA GLU A 52 -8.26 -24.91 30.30
C GLU A 52 -9.52 -24.09 30.04
N ARG A 53 -9.85 -23.14 30.93
CA ARG A 53 -11.02 -22.25 30.75
C ARG A 53 -10.93 -21.36 29.51
N ILE A 54 -9.73 -20.89 29.16
CA ILE A 54 -9.52 -20.12 27.92
C ILE A 54 -9.81 -21.03 26.71
N ILE A 55 -9.27 -22.24 26.70
CA ILE A 55 -9.47 -23.21 25.61
C ILE A 55 -10.95 -23.60 25.48
N GLU A 56 -11.62 -23.90 26.60
CA GLU A 56 -13.06 -24.18 26.66
C GLU A 56 -13.89 -23.00 26.12
N SER A 57 -13.56 -21.76 26.53
CA SER A 57 -14.35 -20.58 26.17
C SER A 57 -14.17 -20.16 24.72
N ILE A 58 -12.96 -20.25 24.16
CA ILE A 58 -12.63 -19.72 22.84
C ILE A 58 -12.78 -20.79 21.77
N PHE A 59 -12.28 -21.99 22.04
CA PHE A 59 -12.27 -23.07 21.06
C PHE A 59 -13.37 -24.09 21.30
N HIS A 60 -14.23 -23.90 22.32
CA HIS A 60 -15.22 -24.89 22.71
C HIS A 60 -14.60 -26.27 23.00
N GLY A 61 -13.35 -26.28 23.46
CA GLY A 61 -12.59 -27.50 23.70
C GLY A 61 -13.05 -28.22 24.96
N GLN A 62 -13.31 -29.52 24.90
CA GLN A 62 -13.64 -30.37 26.05
C GLN A 62 -12.47 -31.28 26.38
N VAL A 63 -12.09 -31.39 27.66
CA VAL A 63 -11.02 -32.29 28.09
C VAL A 63 -11.41 -33.74 27.81
N ILE A 64 -10.65 -34.41 26.94
CA ILE A 64 -10.84 -35.83 26.60
C ILE A 64 -9.81 -36.74 27.26
N GLU A 65 -8.63 -36.21 27.60
CA GLU A 65 -7.55 -37.00 28.20
C GLU A 65 -6.64 -36.12 29.05
N ARG A 66 -6.23 -36.64 30.21
CA ARG A 66 -5.15 -36.08 31.04
C ARG A 66 -4.06 -37.14 31.18
N LEU A 67 -2.90 -36.88 30.62
CA LEU A 67 -1.76 -37.80 30.65
C LEU A 67 -0.95 -37.62 31.94
N GLU A 68 -0.26 -38.68 32.38
CA GLU A 68 0.51 -38.71 33.63
C GLU A 68 1.63 -37.65 33.71
N HIS A 69 2.06 -37.10 32.58
CA HIS A 69 3.10 -36.07 32.49
C HIS A 69 2.55 -34.63 32.49
N GLY A 70 1.28 -34.44 32.82
CA GLY A 70 0.63 -33.12 32.85
C GLY A 70 0.22 -32.57 31.48
N GLU A 71 0.25 -33.40 30.42
CA GLU A 71 -0.36 -33.05 29.13
C GLU A 71 -1.88 -33.24 29.22
N VAL A 72 -2.63 -32.25 28.77
CA VAL A 72 -4.09 -32.28 28.68
C VAL A 72 -4.49 -32.16 27.22
N LYS A 73 -5.35 -33.07 26.76
CA LYS A 73 -5.91 -33.03 25.41
C LYS A 73 -7.36 -32.59 25.45
N PHE A 74 -7.70 -31.73 24.51
CA PHE A 74 -9.05 -31.23 24.33
C PHE A 74 -9.55 -31.62 22.94
N GLU A 75 -10.79 -32.07 22.86
CA GLU A 75 -11.53 -32.18 21.62
C GLU A 75 -12.31 -30.89 21.39
N SER A 76 -12.14 -30.27 20.23
CA SER A 76 -12.80 -29.04 19.82
C SER A 76 -13.41 -29.23 18.43
N PRO A 77 -14.46 -28.46 18.05
CA PRO A 77 -14.94 -28.41 16.67
C PRO A 77 -13.85 -28.10 15.63
N TYR A 78 -12.73 -27.51 16.07
CA TYR A 78 -11.60 -27.14 15.22
C TYR A 78 -10.48 -28.21 15.16
N GLY A 79 -10.60 -29.29 15.95
CA GLY A 79 -9.60 -30.36 16.05
C GLY A 79 -9.06 -30.57 17.47
N GLU A 80 -8.03 -31.40 17.59
CA GLU A 80 -7.40 -31.71 18.88
C GLU A 80 -6.47 -30.57 19.32
N ILE A 81 -6.69 -30.02 20.52
CA ILE A 81 -5.83 -29.03 21.17
C ILE A 81 -5.05 -29.72 22.29
N LYS A 82 -3.78 -29.35 22.49
CA LYS A 82 -2.96 -29.88 23.59
C LYS A 82 -2.44 -28.76 24.46
N LEU A 83 -2.53 -28.95 25.76
CA LEU A 83 -1.80 -28.19 26.75
C LEU A 83 -0.66 -29.05 27.27
N LYS A 84 0.58 -28.61 27.13
CA LYS A 84 1.78 -29.29 27.64
C LYS A 84 2.50 -28.46 28.70
N ILE A 85 3.23 -29.14 29.56
CA ILE A 85 4.19 -28.53 30.49
C ILE A 85 5.59 -28.65 29.87
N GLU A 86 6.14 -27.52 29.42
CA GLU A 86 7.37 -27.48 28.64
C GLU A 86 8.59 -27.35 29.57
N SER A 87 9.00 -28.46 30.19
CA SER A 87 10.19 -28.51 31.03
C SER A 87 10.68 -29.95 31.27
N SER A 88 11.92 -30.24 30.86
CA SER A 88 12.62 -31.48 31.21
C SER A 88 12.85 -31.62 32.72
N ALA A 89 13.02 -30.50 33.44
CA ALA A 89 13.12 -30.48 34.89
C ALA A 89 11.81 -30.90 35.59
N TRP A 90 10.65 -30.61 34.99
CA TRP A 90 9.35 -31.09 35.47
C TRP A 90 9.14 -32.59 35.25
N ARG A 91 9.64 -33.16 34.15
CA ARG A 91 9.64 -34.62 33.96
C ARG A 91 10.42 -35.34 35.05
N ILE A 92 11.55 -34.78 35.49
CA ILE A 92 12.34 -35.32 36.62
C ILE A 92 11.58 -35.16 37.94
N ALA A 93 10.97 -33.99 38.17
CA ALA A 93 10.16 -33.71 39.37
C ALA A 93 8.95 -34.65 39.54
N LEU A 94 8.28 -35.01 38.45
CA LEU A 94 7.11 -35.90 38.46
C LEU A 94 7.50 -37.40 38.56
N THR A 95 8.71 -37.77 38.16
CA THR A 95 9.17 -39.18 38.15
C THR A 95 9.98 -39.58 39.39
N ASP A 96 10.62 -38.64 40.11
CA ASP A 96 11.24 -38.87 41.41
C ASP A 96 10.82 -37.82 42.47
N PRO A 97 9.71 -38.06 43.20
CA PRO A 97 9.20 -37.17 44.24
C PRO A 97 10.20 -36.91 45.38
N LYS A 98 11.21 -37.78 45.59
CA LYS A 98 12.21 -37.63 46.65
C LYS A 98 13.32 -36.66 46.25
N GLN A 99 13.63 -36.55 44.95
CA GLN A 99 14.51 -35.52 44.41
C GLN A 99 13.81 -34.15 44.41
N TYR A 100 12.50 -34.14 44.15
CA TYR A 100 11.62 -32.97 44.19
C TYR A 100 11.51 -32.33 45.59
N GLN A 101 11.41 -33.12 46.66
CA GLN A 101 11.36 -32.58 48.03
C GLN A 101 12.65 -31.86 48.48
N LYS A 102 13.80 -32.12 47.85
CA LYS A 102 15.09 -31.51 48.20
C LYS A 102 15.40 -30.21 47.44
N GLN A 103 14.68 -29.90 46.36
CA GLN A 103 14.84 -28.67 45.57
C GLN A 103 13.54 -27.85 45.64
N TRP A 104 13.46 -26.98 46.66
CA TRP A 104 12.46 -25.93 46.93
C TRP A 104 11.29 -25.71 45.94
N ALA A 105 10.07 -25.62 46.50
CA ALA A 105 9.06 -24.59 46.21
C ALA A 105 9.00 -24.02 44.78
N ILE A 106 8.93 -24.88 43.76
CA ILE A 106 8.77 -24.43 42.37
C ILE A 106 7.38 -23.80 42.26
N ASP A 107 7.32 -22.47 42.13
CA ASP A 107 6.10 -21.79 41.77
C ASP A 107 5.65 -22.34 40.41
N LEU A 108 4.55 -23.09 40.39
CA LEU A 108 3.98 -23.67 39.17
C LEU A 108 3.74 -22.61 38.08
N ARG A 109 3.59 -21.34 38.45
CA ARG A 109 3.45 -20.23 37.50
C ARG A 109 4.75 -19.93 36.74
N SER A 110 5.91 -20.33 37.26
CA SER A 110 7.21 -20.14 36.59
C SER A 110 7.49 -21.17 35.50
N ALA A 111 6.72 -22.26 35.48
CA ALA A 111 6.94 -23.36 34.56
C ALA A 111 6.31 -23.04 33.19
N PRO A 112 7.06 -23.11 32.08
CA PRO A 112 6.51 -22.88 30.76
C PRO A 112 5.36 -23.83 30.44
N ARG A 113 4.34 -23.29 29.80
CA ARG A 113 3.17 -23.97 29.28
C ARG A 113 3.12 -23.78 27.79
N GLU A 114 2.79 -24.83 27.07
CA GLU A 114 2.64 -24.80 25.62
C GLU A 114 1.21 -25.16 25.25
N ILE A 115 0.54 -24.29 24.50
CA ILE A 115 -0.72 -24.63 23.81
C ILE A 115 -0.37 -24.99 22.38
N VAL A 116 -0.71 -26.21 21.96
CA VAL A 116 -0.58 -26.68 20.57
C VAL A 116 -1.97 -26.72 19.95
N LEU A 117 -2.20 -25.88 18.96
CA LEU A 117 -3.46 -25.80 18.23
C LEU A 117 -3.47 -26.72 17.01
N PRO A 118 -4.65 -27.24 16.62
CA PRO A 118 -4.80 -27.97 15.35
C PRO A 118 -4.54 -27.03 14.16
N PRO A 119 -4.28 -27.58 12.96
CA PRO A 119 -4.16 -26.76 11.75
C PRO A 119 -5.50 -26.09 11.39
N LEU A 120 -5.53 -24.76 11.34
CA LEU A 120 -6.69 -23.93 11.01
C LEU A 120 -6.47 -23.15 9.72
N THR A 121 -7.54 -22.59 9.16
CA THR A 121 -7.48 -21.65 8.03
C THR A 121 -7.52 -20.21 8.53
N TYR A 122 -7.22 -19.27 7.64
CA TYR A 122 -7.24 -17.84 7.97
C TYR A 122 -8.66 -17.32 8.32
N GLU A 123 -9.71 -18.02 7.88
CA GLU A 123 -11.10 -17.73 8.27
C GLU A 123 -11.34 -17.85 9.78
N ASN A 124 -10.45 -18.53 10.51
CA ASN A 124 -10.52 -18.69 11.96
C ASN A 124 -9.59 -17.72 12.72
N ILE A 125 -9.09 -16.65 12.07
CA ILE A 125 -8.08 -15.75 12.65
C ILE A 125 -8.56 -15.06 13.94
N GLU A 126 -9.86 -14.79 14.07
CA GLU A 126 -10.46 -14.16 15.25
C GLU A 126 -10.25 -14.99 16.54
N LEU A 127 -10.15 -16.32 16.43
CA LEU A 127 -9.85 -17.19 17.58
C LEU A 127 -8.47 -16.89 18.17
N PHE A 128 -7.50 -16.57 17.31
CA PHE A 128 -6.15 -16.24 17.74
C PHE A 128 -6.09 -14.85 18.39
N GLU A 129 -6.85 -13.89 17.89
CA GLU A 129 -6.99 -12.58 18.55
C GLU A 129 -7.59 -12.72 19.96
N ALA A 130 -8.69 -13.47 20.06
CA ALA A 130 -9.34 -13.75 21.32
C ALA A 130 -8.40 -14.46 22.30
N LEU A 131 -7.63 -15.46 21.83
CA LEU A 131 -6.68 -16.21 22.64
C LEU A 131 -5.56 -15.30 23.16
N GLY A 132 -4.95 -14.50 22.29
CA GLY A 132 -3.88 -13.56 22.69
C GLY A 132 -4.37 -12.53 23.70
N LYS A 133 -5.59 -12.01 23.51
CA LYS A 133 -6.23 -11.10 24.47
C LYS A 133 -6.48 -11.78 25.83
N ALA A 134 -7.11 -12.96 25.84
CA ALA A 134 -7.43 -13.67 27.09
C ALA A 134 -6.18 -14.06 27.89
N LEU A 135 -5.13 -14.53 27.20
CA LEU A 135 -3.85 -14.84 27.84
C LEU A 135 -3.24 -13.60 28.52
N ARG A 136 -3.20 -12.46 27.82
CA ARG A 136 -2.71 -11.18 28.39
C ARG A 136 -3.53 -10.73 29.59
N GLU A 137 -4.86 -10.73 29.48
CA GLU A 137 -5.75 -10.27 30.55
C GLU A 137 -5.63 -11.10 31.83
N LEU A 138 -5.33 -12.40 31.71
CA LEU A 138 -5.13 -13.29 32.85
C LEU A 138 -3.71 -13.26 33.41
N GLY A 139 -2.80 -12.48 32.81
CA GLY A 139 -1.43 -12.30 33.27
C GLY A 139 -0.43 -13.32 32.73
N ALA A 140 -0.66 -13.89 31.56
CA ALA A 140 0.34 -14.70 30.88
C ALA A 140 1.59 -13.86 30.57
N ILE A 141 2.75 -14.47 30.74
CA ILE A 141 4.06 -13.85 30.52
C ILE A 141 4.67 -14.51 29.29
N GLY A 142 4.84 -13.70 28.24
CA GLY A 142 5.46 -14.09 26.99
C GLY A 142 6.99 -14.06 27.06
N THR A 143 7.62 -13.83 25.91
CA THR A 143 9.09 -13.78 25.79
C THR A 143 9.67 -12.60 26.55
N THR A 144 10.72 -12.83 27.35
CA THR A 144 11.47 -11.77 28.05
C THR A 144 12.98 -12.06 28.02
N ALA A 145 13.80 -11.17 28.58
CA ALA A 145 15.24 -11.38 28.71
C ALA A 145 15.60 -12.63 29.55
N SER A 146 14.72 -13.05 30.47
CA SER A 146 14.91 -14.21 31.35
C SER A 146 13.96 -15.37 31.07
N ASN A 147 13.03 -15.22 30.11
CA ASN A 147 12.02 -16.23 29.79
C ASN A 147 12.09 -16.63 28.31
N ALA A 148 12.54 -17.85 28.06
CA ALA A 148 12.82 -18.39 26.72
C ALA A 148 11.61 -19.04 26.04
N VAL A 149 10.44 -18.42 26.13
CA VAL A 149 9.19 -18.91 25.51
C VAL A 149 8.95 -18.28 24.14
N SER A 150 8.16 -18.92 23.28
CA SER A 150 8.01 -18.55 21.88
C SER A 150 6.61 -18.72 21.30
N THR A 151 6.37 -18.07 20.16
CA THR A 151 5.31 -18.44 19.23
C THR A 151 5.96 -19.21 18.08
N GLN A 152 5.47 -20.41 17.77
CA GLN A 152 5.85 -21.15 16.58
C GLN A 152 4.66 -21.27 15.64
N VAL A 153 4.86 -20.93 14.37
CA VAL A 153 3.83 -21.03 13.32
C VAL A 153 4.19 -22.16 12.37
N ASN A 154 3.34 -23.18 12.31
CA ASN A 154 3.50 -24.37 11.49
C ASN A 154 2.65 -24.20 10.22
N VAL A 155 3.27 -23.91 9.09
CA VAL A 155 2.59 -23.68 7.82
C VAL A 155 2.55 -24.96 7.00
N GLU A 156 1.34 -25.38 6.57
CA GLU A 156 1.16 -26.54 5.69
C GLU A 156 1.82 -26.28 4.32
N MET A 157 2.53 -27.27 3.80
CA MET A 157 3.16 -27.28 2.47
C MET A 157 2.56 -28.38 1.62
N PRO A 158 2.60 -28.28 0.28
CA PRO A 158 2.36 -29.44 -0.56
C PRO A 158 3.36 -30.57 -0.25
N THR A 159 2.91 -31.83 -0.31
CA THR A 159 3.82 -32.99 -0.18
C THR A 159 4.92 -32.92 -1.25
N LEU A 160 6.14 -33.32 -0.88
CA LEU A 160 7.30 -33.31 -1.77
C LEU A 160 7.36 -34.56 -2.66
N ILE A 161 6.67 -35.63 -2.28
CA ILE A 161 6.71 -36.90 -2.99
C ILE A 161 6.11 -36.70 -4.39
N ASN A 162 6.91 -36.99 -5.42
CA ASN A 162 6.53 -36.80 -6.83
C ASN A 162 6.09 -35.37 -7.19
N ASN A 163 6.55 -34.36 -6.44
CA ASN A 163 6.18 -32.96 -6.64
C ASN A 163 7.42 -32.06 -6.75
N PRO A 164 8.03 -31.96 -7.95
CA PRO A 164 9.24 -31.16 -8.15
C PRO A 164 9.01 -29.66 -7.88
N ASP A 165 7.80 -29.15 -8.12
CA ASP A 165 7.46 -27.75 -7.85
C ASP A 165 7.41 -27.46 -6.35
N ALA A 166 6.88 -28.39 -5.54
CA ALA A 166 6.91 -28.25 -4.08
C ALA A 166 8.34 -28.23 -3.53
N LEU A 167 9.23 -29.09 -4.06
CA LEU A 167 10.65 -29.09 -3.70
C LEU A 167 11.32 -27.77 -4.11
N LYS A 168 11.06 -27.29 -5.32
CA LYS A 168 11.57 -25.99 -5.80
C LYS A 168 11.09 -24.84 -4.90
N ASN A 169 9.83 -24.84 -4.50
CA ASN A 169 9.27 -23.81 -3.62
C ASN A 169 9.86 -23.87 -2.21
N LEU A 170 10.08 -25.08 -1.66
CA LEU A 170 10.80 -25.26 -0.39
C LEU A 170 12.23 -24.73 -0.46
N ILE A 171 12.94 -25.01 -1.55
CA ILE A 171 14.30 -24.49 -1.77
C ILE A 171 14.29 -22.96 -1.88
N ASN A 172 13.32 -22.38 -2.60
CA ASN A 172 13.16 -20.93 -2.67
C ASN A 172 12.86 -20.33 -1.29
N LEU A 173 12.00 -20.97 -0.49
CA LEU A 173 11.68 -20.57 0.87
C LEU A 173 12.94 -20.54 1.74
N LEU A 174 13.73 -21.60 1.73
CA LEU A 174 14.99 -21.65 2.48
C LEU A 174 15.98 -20.61 1.97
N ARG A 175 16.11 -20.46 0.64
CA ARG A 175 16.98 -19.47 0.01
C ARG A 175 16.65 -18.08 0.52
N ILE A 176 15.39 -17.64 0.41
CA ILE A 176 14.97 -16.31 0.85
C ILE A 176 15.12 -16.17 2.37
N TYR A 177 14.69 -17.16 3.14
CA TYR A 177 14.71 -17.07 4.60
C TYR A 177 16.14 -17.03 5.17
N SER A 178 17.09 -17.65 4.47
CA SER A 178 18.49 -17.70 4.86
C SER A 178 19.38 -16.65 4.18
N ARG A 179 18.83 -15.69 3.41
CA ARG A 179 19.65 -14.65 2.78
C ARG A 179 20.25 -13.75 3.86
N PRO A 180 21.54 -13.38 3.79
CA PRO A 180 22.17 -12.56 4.80
C PRO A 180 21.41 -11.26 5.11
N GLU A 181 20.90 -10.58 4.07
CA GLU A 181 20.12 -9.35 4.22
C GLU A 181 18.78 -9.58 4.93
N HIS A 182 18.06 -10.67 4.63
CA HIS A 182 16.80 -10.98 5.29
C HIS A 182 17.05 -11.41 6.73
N VAL A 183 18.08 -12.21 6.99
CA VAL A 183 18.48 -12.63 8.34
C VAL A 183 18.80 -11.42 9.21
N LEU A 184 19.58 -10.45 8.70
CA LEU A 184 19.88 -9.22 9.43
C LEU A 184 18.62 -8.41 9.76
N GLN A 185 17.73 -8.26 8.78
CA GLN A 185 16.45 -7.57 8.97
C GLN A 185 15.55 -8.26 10.00
N MET A 186 15.46 -9.60 9.96
CA MET A 186 14.71 -10.39 10.94
C MET A 186 15.31 -10.25 12.34
N GLN A 187 16.65 -10.29 12.48
CA GLN A 187 17.34 -10.11 13.76
C GLN A 187 17.08 -8.72 14.36
N GLU A 188 17.17 -7.66 13.55
CA GLU A 188 16.90 -6.28 13.98
C GLU A 188 15.45 -6.09 14.42
N LYS A 189 14.51 -6.68 13.67
CA LYS A 189 13.07 -6.54 13.91
C LYS A 189 12.57 -7.36 15.10
N LEU A 190 12.95 -8.63 15.17
CA LEU A 190 12.48 -9.55 16.20
C LEU A 190 13.17 -9.32 17.54
N LYS A 191 14.42 -8.81 17.56
CA LYS A 191 15.19 -8.55 18.80
C LYS A 191 15.16 -9.74 19.76
N ILE A 192 15.36 -10.94 19.22
CA ILE A 192 15.23 -12.19 19.96
C ILE A 192 16.20 -12.19 21.15
N PRO A 193 15.72 -12.43 22.39
CA PRO A 193 16.59 -12.43 23.57
C PRO A 193 17.71 -13.46 23.48
N LYS A 194 18.86 -13.17 24.09
CA LYS A 194 20.04 -14.06 24.08
C LYS A 194 19.72 -15.48 24.55
N ILE A 195 18.88 -15.62 25.59
CA ILE A 195 18.47 -16.94 26.12
C ILE A 195 17.72 -17.79 25.07
N ARG A 196 17.04 -17.16 24.09
CA ARG A 196 16.38 -17.85 22.99
C ARG A 196 17.30 -18.14 21.82
N GLN A 197 18.32 -17.31 21.60
CA GLN A 197 19.27 -17.48 20.50
C GLN A 197 20.03 -18.81 20.59
N GLU A 198 20.20 -19.36 21.80
CA GLU A 198 20.79 -20.68 22.03
C GLU A 198 19.99 -21.84 21.42
N TYR A 199 18.72 -21.61 21.04
CA TYR A 199 17.82 -22.60 20.44
C TYR A 199 17.50 -22.30 18.96
N LEU A 200 18.18 -21.31 18.35
CA LEU A 200 17.86 -20.77 17.02
C LEU A 200 19.11 -20.68 16.12
N TYR A 201 19.73 -21.83 15.89
CA TYR A 201 20.85 -22.01 14.98
C TYR A 201 20.50 -21.68 13.54
N GLU A 202 21.52 -21.21 12.85
CA GLU A 202 21.53 -20.98 11.41
C GLU A 202 21.89 -22.28 10.67
N LEU A 203 21.51 -22.33 9.39
CA LEU A 203 21.96 -23.39 8.48
C LEU A 203 23.50 -23.37 8.38
N GLN A 204 24.11 -24.53 8.21
CA GLN A 204 25.58 -24.61 8.21
C GLN A 204 26.18 -23.97 6.95
N PRO A 205 27.37 -23.36 7.04
CA PRO A 205 27.97 -22.60 5.93
C PRO A 205 28.08 -23.38 4.62
N GLY A 206 28.42 -24.67 4.66
CA GLY A 206 28.50 -25.49 3.45
C GLY A 206 27.14 -25.74 2.81
N PHE A 207 26.07 -25.91 3.61
CA PHE A 207 24.72 -26.04 3.07
C PHE A 207 24.23 -24.72 2.52
N LEU A 208 24.45 -23.61 3.23
CA LEU A 208 24.13 -22.26 2.74
C LEU A 208 24.81 -21.97 1.41
N LYS A 209 26.09 -22.35 1.26
CA LYS A 209 26.82 -22.19 -0.01
C LYS A 209 26.15 -22.94 -1.16
N LYS A 210 25.73 -24.19 -0.95
CA LYS A 210 24.96 -24.95 -1.96
C LYS A 210 23.59 -24.33 -2.21
N LEU A 211 22.87 -24.02 -1.15
CA LEU A 211 21.52 -23.47 -1.22
C LEU A 211 21.50 -22.16 -2.01
N GLN A 212 22.50 -21.28 -1.83
CA GLN A 212 22.59 -20.00 -2.52
C GLN A 212 23.15 -20.10 -3.95
N ASP A 213 23.66 -21.26 -4.38
CA ASP A 213 24.06 -21.48 -5.77
C ASP A 213 22.80 -21.52 -6.68
N PRO A 214 22.68 -20.63 -7.68
CA PRO A 214 21.56 -20.63 -8.61
C PRO A 214 21.40 -21.94 -9.41
N MET A 215 22.48 -22.70 -9.55
CA MET A 215 22.50 -24.00 -10.26
C MET A 215 22.09 -25.17 -9.37
N TYR A 216 21.90 -24.95 -8.06
CA TYR A 216 21.46 -26.00 -7.14
C TYR A 216 19.98 -26.34 -7.40
N GLN A 217 19.78 -27.45 -8.12
CA GLN A 217 18.50 -28.06 -8.47
C GLN A 217 18.52 -29.55 -8.11
N PRO A 218 18.60 -29.88 -6.81
CA PRO A 218 18.74 -31.26 -6.36
C PRO A 218 17.46 -32.06 -6.62
N THR A 219 17.61 -33.37 -6.76
CA THR A 219 16.50 -34.30 -6.52
C THR A 219 16.07 -34.28 -5.05
N LEU A 220 14.86 -34.76 -4.73
CA LEU A 220 14.38 -34.85 -3.35
C LEU A 220 15.36 -35.63 -2.45
N ARG A 221 15.95 -36.72 -2.97
CA ARG A 221 16.94 -37.53 -2.24
C ARG A 221 18.22 -36.75 -1.96
N GLU A 222 18.78 -36.09 -2.97
CA GLU A 222 19.99 -35.27 -2.80
C GLU A 222 19.76 -34.11 -1.83
N PHE A 223 18.59 -33.47 -1.89
CA PHE A 223 18.22 -32.41 -0.96
C PHE A 223 18.10 -32.92 0.48
N TYR A 224 17.43 -34.05 0.69
CA TYR A 224 17.35 -34.71 2.00
C TYR A 224 18.75 -35.06 2.52
N ASP A 225 19.62 -35.61 1.67
CA ASP A 225 21.01 -35.94 2.01
C ASP A 225 21.84 -34.72 2.39
N ASP A 226 21.74 -33.65 1.63
CA ASP A 226 22.42 -32.39 1.92
C ASP A 226 21.92 -31.77 3.23
N TYR A 227 20.61 -31.77 3.48
CA TYR A 227 20.00 -31.12 4.65
C TYR A 227 20.12 -31.93 5.95
N LEU A 228 19.83 -33.23 5.92
CA LEU A 228 19.78 -34.07 7.12
C LEU A 228 21.06 -34.86 7.39
N TYR A 229 21.91 -35.09 6.39
CA TYR A 229 23.18 -35.81 6.60
C TYR A 229 24.40 -34.88 6.57
N ARG A 230 24.62 -34.15 5.47
CA ARG A 230 25.86 -33.37 5.30
C ARG A 230 25.92 -32.15 6.20
N GLN A 231 24.86 -31.33 6.21
CA GLN A 231 24.75 -30.21 7.14
C GLN A 231 24.93 -30.65 8.60
N SER A 232 24.36 -31.80 8.95
CA SER A 232 24.44 -32.38 10.27
C SER A 232 25.85 -32.74 10.69
N LEU A 233 26.61 -33.38 9.80
CA LEU A 233 28.01 -33.68 10.05
C LEU A 233 28.87 -32.42 10.12
N GLU A 234 28.59 -31.41 9.28
CA GLU A 234 29.28 -30.11 9.36
C GLU A 234 29.04 -29.45 10.72
N PHE A 235 27.81 -29.49 11.22
CA PHE A 235 27.45 -29.00 12.55
C PHE A 235 28.25 -29.70 13.66
N LEU A 236 28.47 -31.02 13.54
CA LEU A 236 29.31 -31.81 14.45
C LEU A 236 30.82 -31.60 14.28
N GLY A 237 31.24 -30.69 13.40
CA GLY A 237 32.65 -30.37 13.16
C GLY A 237 33.37 -31.32 12.22
N VAL A 238 32.66 -32.16 11.46
CA VAL A 238 33.26 -33.05 10.45
C VAL A 238 33.69 -32.21 9.24
N ARG A 239 34.99 -31.88 9.18
CA ARG A 239 35.56 -30.94 8.20
C ARG A 239 35.32 -31.31 6.72
N ASN A 240 35.15 -32.60 6.42
CA ASN A 240 34.92 -33.11 5.07
C ASN A 240 33.46 -33.55 4.82
N ALA A 241 32.50 -33.10 5.63
CA ALA A 241 31.08 -33.45 5.53
C ALA A 241 30.51 -33.32 4.10
N TRP A 242 30.97 -32.33 3.33
CA TRP A 242 30.51 -32.06 1.96
C TRP A 242 31.24 -32.83 0.85
N THR A 243 32.37 -33.44 1.15
CA THR A 243 33.18 -34.22 0.18
C THR A 243 33.18 -35.71 0.47
N LEU A 244 32.67 -36.15 1.62
CA LEU A 244 32.45 -37.56 1.93
C LEU A 244 31.51 -38.21 0.91
N PRO A 245 31.78 -39.46 0.47
CA PRO A 245 30.76 -40.29 -0.17
C PRO A 245 29.50 -40.34 0.70
N ILE A 246 28.33 -40.23 0.08
CA ILE A 246 27.08 -40.03 0.84
C ILE A 246 26.78 -41.23 1.75
N GLU A 247 27.13 -42.44 1.33
CA GLU A 247 26.98 -43.68 2.11
C GLU A 247 27.74 -43.59 3.43
N LYS A 248 28.98 -43.08 3.39
CA LYS A 248 29.81 -42.87 4.59
C LYS A 248 29.25 -41.76 5.48
N ALA A 249 28.71 -40.70 4.88
CA ALA A 249 28.07 -39.64 5.67
C ALA A 249 26.82 -40.17 6.40
N ARG A 250 26.04 -41.05 5.76
CA ARG A 250 24.89 -41.69 6.39
C ARG A 250 25.28 -42.59 7.56
N GLU A 251 26.26 -43.45 7.35
CA GLU A 251 26.82 -44.33 8.39
C GLU A 251 27.32 -43.52 9.60
N LEU A 252 28.20 -42.54 9.35
CA LEU A 252 28.77 -41.70 10.41
C LEU A 252 27.71 -40.94 11.23
N LEU A 253 26.63 -40.49 10.60
CA LEU A 253 25.60 -39.76 11.34
C LEU A 253 24.68 -40.69 12.12
N LEU A 254 24.36 -41.88 11.59
CA LEU A 254 23.55 -42.87 12.29
C LEU A 254 24.25 -43.34 13.57
N ASP A 255 25.57 -43.46 13.55
CA ASP A 255 26.39 -43.76 14.74
C ASP A 255 26.34 -42.65 15.82
N GLN A 256 25.88 -41.45 15.47
CA GLN A 256 25.79 -40.28 16.36
C GLN A 256 24.35 -39.81 16.59
N ALA A 257 23.34 -40.55 16.10
CA ALA A 257 21.97 -40.05 15.97
C ALA A 257 21.38 -39.50 17.28
N GLU A 258 21.64 -40.13 18.43
CA GLU A 258 21.09 -39.66 19.72
C GLU A 258 21.55 -38.23 20.11
N VAL A 259 22.80 -37.87 19.79
CA VAL A 259 23.38 -36.55 20.09
C VAL A 259 22.92 -35.49 19.08
N VAL A 260 22.76 -35.93 17.83
CA VAL A 260 22.53 -35.09 16.66
C VAL A 260 21.09 -34.62 16.55
N VAL A 261 20.14 -35.54 16.80
CA VAL A 261 18.74 -35.31 16.46
C VAL A 261 18.13 -34.09 17.16
N PRO A 262 18.39 -33.78 18.45
CA PRO A 262 17.86 -32.58 19.08
C PRO A 262 18.31 -31.28 18.40
N GLN A 263 19.58 -31.18 18.01
CA GLN A 263 20.15 -29.93 17.47
C GLN A 263 19.64 -29.65 16.05
N ILE A 264 19.46 -30.71 15.27
CA ILE A 264 19.15 -30.61 13.84
C ILE A 264 17.66 -30.55 13.59
N VAL A 265 16.91 -31.28 14.39
CA VAL A 265 15.46 -31.24 14.34
C VAL A 265 14.97 -30.03 15.12
N LYS A 266 15.42 -29.78 16.35
CA LYS A 266 14.80 -28.80 17.24
C LYS A 266 15.55 -27.49 17.42
N MET A 267 16.59 -27.16 16.68
CA MET A 267 17.27 -25.88 16.94
C MET A 267 17.47 -24.99 15.72
N VAL A 268 16.86 -25.29 14.57
CA VAL A 268 16.89 -24.41 13.40
C VAL A 268 15.73 -23.42 13.42
N ARG A 269 15.96 -22.17 12.98
CA ARG A 269 14.96 -21.09 12.92
C ARG A 269 13.73 -21.44 12.07
N LEU A 270 13.97 -21.99 10.88
CA LEU A 270 12.97 -22.54 9.98
C LEU A 270 13.14 -24.06 9.93
N ARG A 271 12.28 -24.79 10.65
CA ARG A 271 12.33 -26.25 10.71
C ARG A 271 11.54 -26.84 9.54
N ILE A 272 12.21 -27.70 8.77
CA ILE A 272 11.61 -28.43 7.63
C ILE A 272 11.70 -29.96 7.81
N SER A 273 12.21 -30.42 8.96
CA SER A 273 12.43 -31.84 9.21
C SER A 273 11.13 -32.63 9.14
N SER A 274 10.03 -32.15 9.75
CA SER A 274 8.71 -32.78 9.66
C SER A 274 8.29 -33.09 8.22
N LEU A 275 8.51 -32.15 7.29
CA LEU A 275 8.24 -32.32 5.86
C LEU A 275 9.17 -33.32 5.18
N LEU A 276 10.46 -33.31 5.51
CA LEU A 276 11.43 -34.28 4.95
C LEU A 276 11.19 -35.71 5.44
N LEU A 277 10.79 -35.87 6.70
CA LEU A 277 10.44 -37.16 7.30
C LEU A 277 9.18 -37.74 6.67
N GLU A 278 8.21 -36.88 6.30
CA GLU A 278 7.03 -37.29 5.54
C GLU A 278 7.42 -37.72 4.12
N ALA A 279 8.33 -36.98 3.49
CA ALA A 279 8.72 -37.22 2.11
C ALA A 279 9.59 -38.48 1.92
N ILE A 280 10.41 -38.85 2.91
CA ILE A 280 11.27 -40.04 2.87
C ILE A 280 11.14 -40.80 4.21
N PRO A 281 10.00 -41.46 4.48
CA PRO A 281 9.70 -42.06 5.78
C PRO A 281 10.53 -43.32 6.07
N ASP A 282 11.03 -43.99 5.03
CA ASP A 282 11.76 -45.25 5.11
C ASP A 282 13.29 -45.06 5.27
N ASP A 283 13.78 -43.81 5.26
CA ASP A 283 15.19 -43.54 5.54
C ASP A 283 15.54 -43.92 7.00
N PRO A 284 16.67 -44.58 7.27
CA PRO A 284 17.02 -45.00 8.63
C PRO A 284 17.05 -43.85 9.65
N LEU A 285 17.51 -42.66 9.23
CA LEU A 285 17.50 -41.48 10.09
C LEU A 285 16.07 -40.96 10.30
N SER A 286 15.22 -40.99 9.26
CA SER A 286 13.80 -40.66 9.41
C SER A 286 13.12 -41.54 10.45
N PHE A 287 13.36 -42.85 10.34
CA PHE A 287 12.84 -43.84 11.27
C PHE A 287 13.33 -43.57 12.70
N ALA A 288 14.63 -43.32 12.89
CA ALA A 288 15.21 -43.01 14.20
C ALA A 288 14.59 -41.74 14.82
N ILE A 289 14.49 -40.65 14.05
CA ILE A 289 13.89 -39.39 14.49
C ILE A 289 12.43 -39.58 14.93
N ARG A 290 11.65 -40.36 14.15
CA ARG A 290 10.24 -40.65 14.43
C ARG A 290 10.06 -41.47 15.71
N ILE A 291 10.83 -42.55 15.88
CA ILE A 291 10.75 -43.43 17.06
C ILE A 291 11.10 -42.66 18.34
N GLN A 292 12.10 -41.80 18.26
CA GLN A 292 12.50 -40.94 19.38
C GLN A 292 11.55 -39.75 19.62
N LYS A 293 10.50 -39.59 18.78
CA LYS A 293 9.48 -38.52 18.87
C LYS A 293 10.07 -37.11 18.81
N TRP A 294 11.20 -36.92 18.15
CA TRP A 294 11.83 -35.60 18.01
C TRP A 294 11.11 -34.71 17.00
N ALA A 295 10.57 -35.30 15.94
CA ALA A 295 9.65 -34.69 15.00
C ALA A 295 8.61 -35.71 14.54
N ARG A 296 7.50 -35.22 13.99
CA ARG A 296 6.43 -36.04 13.42
C ARG A 296 6.44 -35.84 11.91
N PRO A 297 6.33 -36.91 11.10
CA PRO A 297 6.11 -36.77 9.67
C PRO A 297 4.82 -35.97 9.43
N ALA A 298 4.96 -34.80 8.84
CA ALA A 298 3.84 -33.92 8.50
C ALA A 298 4.27 -32.97 7.38
N PRO A 299 3.37 -32.62 6.46
CA PRO A 299 3.70 -31.73 5.35
C PRO A 299 3.71 -30.27 5.82
N ILE A 300 4.61 -29.92 6.74
CA ILE A 300 4.68 -28.60 7.37
C ILE A 300 6.11 -28.04 7.39
N VAL A 301 6.20 -26.73 7.28
CA VAL A 301 7.39 -25.95 7.64
C VAL A 301 7.07 -25.09 8.84
N GLU A 302 8.06 -24.81 9.68
CA GLU A 302 7.77 -24.25 10.99
C GLU A 302 8.70 -23.07 11.30
N PHE A 303 8.08 -21.94 11.61
CA PHE A 303 8.75 -20.69 11.93
C PHE A 303 8.86 -20.57 13.44
N ARG A 304 10.09 -20.58 13.98
CA ARG A 304 10.31 -20.74 15.43
C ARG A 304 10.88 -19.50 16.11
N GLU A 305 11.25 -18.49 15.36
CA GLU A 305 11.98 -17.33 15.87
C GLU A 305 11.09 -16.21 16.43
N PHE A 306 9.77 -16.28 16.25
CA PHE A 306 8.86 -15.24 16.72
C PHE A 306 8.80 -15.20 18.25
N ASN A 307 8.89 -14.00 18.82
CA ASN A 307 8.68 -13.78 20.24
C ASN A 307 7.19 -13.92 20.54
N ASN A 308 6.84 -14.53 21.65
CA ASN A 308 5.48 -14.49 22.15
C ASN A 308 5.22 -13.14 22.83
N ASP A 309 4.67 -12.19 22.07
CA ASP A 309 4.08 -10.93 22.55
C ASP A 309 2.53 -10.98 22.56
N PHE A 310 1.97 -12.18 22.36
CA PHE A 310 0.55 -12.48 22.21
C PHE A 310 -0.13 -11.80 21.01
N ASP A 311 0.64 -11.36 20.01
CA ASP A 311 0.13 -10.84 18.72
C ASP A 311 0.27 -11.91 17.63
N PHE A 312 -0.51 -12.97 17.77
CA PHE A 312 -0.41 -14.15 16.91
C PHE A 312 -0.81 -13.89 15.46
N ILE A 313 -1.72 -12.94 15.22
CA ILE A 313 -2.16 -12.57 13.86
C ILE A 313 -0.96 -12.09 13.04
N LYS A 314 -0.13 -11.23 13.63
CA LYS A 314 1.07 -10.70 13.03
C LYS A 314 2.05 -11.82 12.65
N ASP A 315 2.29 -12.77 13.56
CA ASP A 315 3.20 -13.90 13.33
C ASP A 315 2.66 -14.85 12.25
N ILE A 316 1.36 -15.14 12.25
CA ILE A 316 0.68 -15.95 11.23
C ILE A 316 0.81 -15.28 9.85
N ARG A 317 0.50 -13.99 9.75
CA ARG A 317 0.62 -13.22 8.49
C ARG A 317 2.04 -13.22 7.95
N ARG A 318 3.04 -13.07 8.83
CA ARG A 318 4.47 -13.16 8.44
C ARG A 318 4.82 -14.52 7.87
N ALA A 319 4.48 -15.60 8.58
CA ALA A 319 4.79 -16.96 8.13
C ALA A 319 4.13 -17.28 6.78
N LEU A 320 2.83 -17.00 6.66
CA LEU A 320 2.07 -17.23 5.42
C LEU A 320 2.58 -16.35 4.27
N GLY A 321 2.89 -15.07 4.55
CA GLY A 321 3.43 -14.13 3.57
C GLY A 321 4.81 -14.53 3.05
N ILE A 322 5.69 -15.05 3.91
CA ILE A 322 7.01 -15.57 3.50
C ILE A 322 6.85 -16.79 2.60
N VAL A 323 5.97 -17.74 2.96
CA VAL A 323 5.72 -18.93 2.12
C VAL A 323 5.13 -18.51 0.77
N HIS A 324 4.11 -17.64 0.78
CA HIS A 324 3.48 -17.15 -0.45
C HIS A 324 4.48 -16.42 -1.35
N SER A 325 5.36 -15.60 -0.80
CA SER A 325 6.38 -14.90 -1.59
C SER A 325 7.42 -15.85 -2.18
N ALA A 326 7.83 -16.89 -1.45
CA ALA A 326 8.73 -17.92 -1.99
C ALA A 326 8.13 -18.66 -3.19
N GLU A 327 6.83 -18.92 -3.15
CA GLU A 327 6.10 -19.65 -4.20
C GLU A 327 5.86 -18.78 -5.45
N THR A 328 5.56 -17.50 -5.25
CA THR A 328 5.17 -16.59 -6.35
C THR A 328 6.36 -15.86 -6.96
N LEU A 329 7.33 -15.42 -6.13
CA LEU A 329 8.50 -14.64 -6.57
C LEU A 329 9.76 -15.50 -6.69
N GLY A 330 9.79 -16.70 -6.12
CA GLY A 330 10.98 -17.56 -6.11
C GLY A 330 12.09 -17.03 -5.21
N ASN A 331 13.34 -17.17 -5.64
CA ASN A 331 14.48 -16.55 -4.95
C ASN A 331 14.63 -15.09 -5.38
N TYR A 332 14.46 -14.16 -4.43
CA TYR A 332 14.55 -12.73 -4.71
C TYR A 332 15.39 -11.98 -3.67
N ASP A 333 15.97 -10.88 -4.13
CA ASP A 333 16.47 -9.80 -3.28
C ASP A 333 15.30 -8.89 -2.89
N HIS A 334 15.19 -8.51 -1.61
CA HIS A 334 14.06 -7.75 -1.08
C HIS A 334 13.84 -6.43 -1.83
N ASP A 335 14.89 -5.63 -2.03
CA ASP A 335 14.74 -4.31 -2.67
C ASP A 335 14.42 -4.45 -4.17
N THR A 336 15.07 -5.37 -4.87
CA THR A 336 14.77 -5.67 -6.28
C THR A 336 13.33 -6.17 -6.46
N MET A 337 12.80 -6.92 -5.51
CA MET A 337 11.42 -7.38 -5.55
C MET A 337 10.44 -6.24 -5.23
N LEU A 338 10.73 -5.42 -4.22
CA LEU A 338 9.93 -4.24 -3.92
C LEU A 338 9.87 -3.29 -5.12
N GLU A 339 10.97 -3.13 -5.86
CA GLU A 339 10.99 -2.35 -7.10
C GLU A 339 10.02 -2.90 -8.14
N LYS A 340 9.97 -4.23 -8.32
CA LYS A 340 9.03 -4.86 -9.26
C LYS A 340 7.57 -4.72 -8.84
N ILE A 341 7.27 -4.84 -7.55
CA ILE A 341 5.89 -4.81 -7.04
C ILE A 341 5.35 -3.37 -7.00
N THR A 342 6.20 -2.43 -6.62
CA THR A 342 5.79 -1.05 -6.32
C THR A 342 6.05 -0.11 -7.49
N GLY A 343 6.99 -0.45 -8.38
CA GLY A 343 7.48 0.43 -9.44
C GLY A 343 8.46 1.51 -8.96
N ILE A 344 8.86 1.50 -7.68
CA ILE A 344 9.82 2.44 -7.09
C ILE A 344 11.25 1.92 -7.35
N ASP A 345 12.17 2.77 -7.80
CA ASP A 345 13.57 2.38 -7.98
C ASP A 345 14.17 1.84 -6.66
N ARG A 346 14.91 0.73 -6.74
CA ARG A 346 15.53 0.09 -5.57
C ARG A 346 16.41 1.03 -4.73
N ARG A 347 17.02 2.05 -5.34
CA ARG A 347 17.83 3.06 -4.63
C ARG A 347 16.95 3.90 -3.71
N ASP A 348 15.75 4.25 -4.16
CA ASP A 348 14.78 5.01 -3.38
C ASP A 348 14.12 4.15 -2.30
N ILE A 349 13.86 2.86 -2.57
CA ILE A 349 13.43 1.88 -1.55
C ILE A 349 14.46 1.81 -0.41
N LYS A 350 15.74 1.75 -0.75
CA LYS A 350 16.82 1.77 0.25
C LYS A 350 16.83 3.07 1.05
N LYS A 351 16.68 4.24 0.41
CA LYS A 351 16.56 5.53 1.12
C LYS A 351 15.39 5.52 2.12
N ILE A 352 14.21 5.08 1.68
CA ILE A 352 13.01 4.96 2.52
C ILE A 352 13.30 4.12 3.78
N ARG A 353 14.02 3.01 3.61
CA ARG A 353 14.43 2.13 4.71
C ARG A 353 15.47 2.79 5.62
N ASP A 354 16.48 3.45 5.07
CA ASP A 354 17.59 3.97 5.87
C ASP A 354 17.21 5.20 6.72
N VAL A 355 16.10 5.88 6.40
CA VAL A 355 15.62 7.03 7.19
C VAL A 355 15.07 6.58 8.55
N LYS A 356 15.79 6.98 9.60
CA LYS A 356 15.48 6.71 11.02
C LYS A 356 14.52 7.72 11.65
N SER A 357 14.14 8.81 10.96
CA SER A 357 13.27 9.84 11.52
C SER A 357 11.87 9.30 11.80
N LYS A 358 11.26 9.79 12.90
CA LYS A 358 9.90 9.40 13.33
C LYS A 358 8.79 9.94 12.41
N LYS A 359 9.05 11.09 11.76
CA LYS A 359 8.21 11.67 10.73
C LYS A 359 8.94 11.52 9.40
N LYS A 360 8.27 10.92 8.42
CA LYS A 360 8.77 10.81 7.05
C LYS A 360 7.82 11.60 6.18
N ILE A 361 8.26 12.75 5.67
CA ILE A 361 7.57 13.39 4.56
C ILE A 361 8.20 12.81 3.30
N ILE A 362 7.40 12.18 2.47
CA ILE A 362 7.87 11.59 1.22
C ILE A 362 7.23 12.37 0.08
N HIS A 363 8.09 13.05 -0.69
CA HIS A 363 7.71 13.64 -1.96
C HIS A 363 7.75 12.61 -3.05
N TYR A 364 6.64 12.58 -3.77
CA TYR A 364 6.40 11.71 -4.90
C TYR A 364 6.58 12.52 -6.18
N ALA A 365 7.71 12.35 -6.86
CA ALA A 365 7.96 13.09 -8.08
C ALA A 365 7.92 12.19 -9.32
N LEU A 366 7.25 12.68 -10.36
CA LEU A 366 7.06 11.97 -11.61
C LEU A 366 8.12 12.32 -12.62
N TYR A 367 9.07 11.41 -12.83
CA TYR A 367 10.18 11.60 -13.76
C TYR A 367 10.47 10.32 -14.55
N ASP A 368 10.92 10.48 -15.79
CA ASP A 368 11.64 9.41 -16.48
C ASP A 368 12.99 9.23 -15.75
N PRO A 369 13.34 8.05 -15.21
CA PRO A 369 14.58 7.82 -14.49
C PRO A 369 15.84 8.05 -15.36
N LYS A 370 15.69 8.21 -16.68
CA LYS A 370 16.77 8.64 -17.59
C LYS A 370 17.06 10.13 -17.50
N GLU A 371 16.11 10.94 -17.05
CA GLU A 371 16.28 12.37 -16.85
C GLU A 371 16.88 12.63 -15.46
N LYS A 372 18.18 12.95 -15.41
CA LYS A 372 18.85 13.44 -14.19
C LYS A 372 18.31 14.83 -13.83
N TYR A 373 17.16 14.89 -13.18
CA TYR A 373 16.64 16.15 -12.64
C TYR A 373 16.44 16.02 -11.14
N LEU A 374 17.00 17.00 -10.43
CA LEU A 374 17.21 17.11 -8.98
C LEU A 374 18.44 16.35 -8.47
N SER A 375 19.50 17.11 -8.18
CA SER A 375 20.58 16.62 -7.33
C SER A 375 19.99 16.34 -5.95
N THR A 376 19.90 15.07 -5.57
CA THR A 376 19.55 14.62 -4.21
C THR A 376 20.55 15.10 -3.15
N GLU A 377 21.55 15.90 -3.54
CA GLU A 377 22.61 16.42 -2.68
C GLU A 377 22.11 17.44 -1.64
N ASN A 378 20.86 17.93 -1.75
CA ASN A 378 20.27 18.90 -0.81
C ASN A 378 18.84 18.52 -0.39
N GLU A 379 18.55 17.23 -0.13
CA GLU A 379 17.27 16.84 0.48
C GLU A 379 17.20 17.42 1.92
N PRO A 380 16.18 18.24 2.27
CA PRO A 380 16.04 18.74 3.63
C PRO A 380 15.84 17.60 4.63
N ASP A 381 16.33 17.78 5.86
CA ASP A 381 16.19 16.77 6.92
C ASP A 381 14.72 16.36 7.12
N GLY A 382 14.45 15.06 6.99
CA GLY A 382 13.11 14.48 7.19
C GLY A 382 12.21 14.44 5.94
N ILE A 383 12.72 14.91 4.80
CA ILE A 383 12.07 14.84 3.49
C ILE A 383 12.80 13.83 2.62
N ILE A 384 12.05 12.91 2.00
CA ILE A 384 12.59 11.92 1.05
C ILE A 384 11.96 12.17 -0.31
N TRP A 385 12.79 12.36 -1.33
CA TRP A 385 12.32 12.43 -2.70
C TRP A 385 12.42 11.06 -3.35
N ILE A 386 11.30 10.58 -3.88
CA ILE A 386 11.28 9.37 -4.69
C ILE A 386 10.90 9.67 -6.12
N GLN A 387 11.54 8.95 -7.03
CA GLN A 387 11.24 9.02 -8.44
C GLN A 387 10.41 7.81 -8.84
N VAL A 388 9.25 8.07 -9.43
CA VAL A 388 8.44 7.02 -10.04
C VAL A 388 8.16 7.39 -11.48
N HIS A 389 8.31 6.40 -12.33
CA HIS A 389 8.05 6.58 -13.74
C HIS A 389 6.55 6.82 -13.99
N PRO A 390 6.16 7.83 -14.79
CA PRO A 390 4.75 8.17 -15.03
C PRO A 390 3.89 7.04 -15.61
N LYS A 391 4.52 6.08 -16.32
CA LYS A 391 3.84 4.92 -16.92
C LYS A 391 3.88 3.66 -16.05
N TYR A 392 4.67 3.63 -14.96
CA TYR A 392 4.75 2.46 -14.09
C TYR A 392 3.95 2.71 -12.83
N THR A 393 2.89 1.93 -12.65
CA THR A 393 2.16 1.84 -11.40
C THR A 393 2.52 0.52 -10.76
N GLY A 394 2.75 0.54 -9.45
CA GLY A 394 2.89 -0.70 -8.70
C GLY A 394 1.61 -1.54 -8.80
N HIS A 395 1.74 -2.85 -8.70
CA HIS A 395 0.59 -3.74 -8.55
C HIS A 395 0.16 -3.84 -7.08
N ARG A 396 1.06 -3.53 -6.13
CA ARG A 396 0.75 -3.37 -4.70
C ARG A 396 1.55 -2.21 -4.10
N PRO A 397 0.94 -1.37 -3.25
CA PRO A 397 1.63 -0.23 -2.66
C PRO A 397 2.66 -0.64 -1.61
N LEU A 398 3.76 0.10 -1.57
CA LEU A 398 4.71 0.09 -0.46
C LEU A 398 4.09 0.86 0.73
N ILE A 399 3.76 0.18 1.82
CA ILE A 399 3.18 0.82 3.01
C ILE A 399 4.26 1.37 3.95
N ILE A 400 4.40 2.69 4.00
CA ILE A 400 5.33 3.39 4.90
C ILE A 400 4.70 3.52 6.28
N ALA A 401 5.22 2.77 7.24
CA ALA A 401 4.73 2.79 8.61
C ALA A 401 5.10 4.09 9.38
N GLY A 402 4.44 4.28 10.53
CA GLY A 402 4.66 5.41 11.44
C GLY A 402 3.77 6.62 11.14
N GLU A 403 4.17 7.80 11.62
CA GLU A 403 3.53 9.09 11.28
C GLU A 403 4.07 9.61 9.94
N SER A 404 3.97 8.77 8.91
CA SER A 404 4.45 9.06 7.55
C SER A 404 3.41 9.86 6.78
N VAL A 405 3.88 10.87 6.03
CA VAL A 405 3.08 11.69 5.12
C VAL A 405 3.62 11.47 3.72
N VAL A 406 2.82 10.89 2.84
CA VAL A 406 3.16 10.66 1.44
C VAL A 406 2.31 11.59 0.58
N TYR A 407 2.96 12.56 -0.07
CA TYR A 407 2.25 13.48 -0.95
C TYR A 407 2.20 12.89 -2.36
N HIS A 408 1.01 12.57 -2.86
CA HIS A 408 0.82 11.94 -4.17
C HIS A 408 0.55 12.95 -5.28
N ARG A 409 1.33 12.89 -6.37
CA ARG A 409 1.10 13.72 -7.54
C ARG A 409 -0.02 13.22 -8.48
N ARG A 410 -0.33 11.92 -8.47
CA ARG A 410 -1.46 11.37 -9.25
C ARG A 410 -2.11 10.25 -8.47
N HIS A 411 -3.44 10.24 -8.43
CA HIS A 411 -4.21 9.22 -7.73
C HIS A 411 -3.93 7.79 -8.25
N ILE A 412 -3.53 7.64 -9.52
CA ILE A 412 -3.16 6.34 -10.11
C ILE A 412 -1.98 5.66 -9.39
N HIS A 413 -1.16 6.43 -8.67
CA HIS A 413 0.00 5.90 -7.94
C HIS A 413 -0.31 5.51 -6.50
N LYS A 414 -1.60 5.50 -6.12
CA LYS A 414 -2.03 4.90 -4.86
C LYS A 414 -1.64 3.42 -4.74
N SER A 415 -1.34 2.74 -5.85
CA SER A 415 -0.83 1.38 -5.88
C SER A 415 0.71 1.26 -5.83
N THR A 416 1.42 2.39 -5.73
CA THR A 416 2.89 2.43 -5.68
C THR A 416 3.41 2.61 -4.26
N LEU A 417 2.91 3.61 -3.52
CA LEU A 417 3.40 3.96 -2.18
C LEU A 417 2.24 4.51 -1.36
N LEU A 418 2.12 4.14 -0.08
CA LEU A 418 1.15 4.76 0.82
C LEU A 418 1.82 5.10 2.15
N GLY A 419 1.52 6.28 2.68
CA GLY A 419 1.83 6.64 4.07
C GLY A 419 0.67 6.36 5.01
N LYS A 420 0.83 6.68 6.29
CA LYS A 420 -0.30 6.81 7.22
C LYS A 420 -1.21 7.98 6.83
N TYR A 421 -0.60 9.04 6.28
CA TYR A 421 -1.29 10.20 5.76
C TYR A 421 -0.96 10.37 4.29
N ASN A 422 -1.97 10.54 3.44
CA ASN A 422 -1.80 10.75 2.01
C ASN A 422 -2.62 11.96 1.55
N PRO A 423 -2.16 13.21 1.79
CA PRO A 423 -2.94 14.41 1.48
C PRO A 423 -3.36 14.48 0.00
N GLY A 424 -2.50 13.98 -0.89
CA GLY A 424 -2.77 13.87 -2.33
C GLY A 424 -3.90 12.90 -2.72
N LEU A 425 -4.39 12.09 -1.79
CA LEU A 425 -5.44 11.07 -1.99
C LEU A 425 -6.69 11.34 -1.13
N GLU A 426 -6.78 12.50 -0.48
CA GLU A 426 -7.96 12.88 0.28
C GLU A 426 -9.19 12.89 -0.64
N ASN A 427 -10.25 12.19 -0.22
CA ASN A 427 -11.46 12.03 -1.01
C ASN A 427 -11.19 11.64 -2.49
N ALA A 428 -10.21 10.76 -2.75
CA ALA A 428 -9.73 10.45 -4.10
C ALA A 428 -10.82 10.03 -5.10
N LEU A 429 -11.92 9.39 -4.68
CA LEU A 429 -13.02 9.04 -5.60
C LEU A 429 -13.81 10.29 -6.02
N ILE A 430 -13.97 11.25 -5.11
CA ILE A 430 -14.58 12.54 -5.39
C ILE A 430 -13.66 13.38 -6.28
N GLN A 431 -12.36 13.39 -5.98
CA GLN A 431 -11.34 14.01 -6.81
C GLN A 431 -11.38 13.45 -8.24
N GLN A 432 -11.43 12.12 -8.38
CA GLN A 432 -11.54 11.45 -9.68
C GLN A 432 -12.83 11.85 -10.41
N ALA A 433 -13.96 11.95 -9.69
CA ALA A 433 -15.20 12.45 -10.30
C ALA A 433 -15.07 13.89 -10.81
N MET A 434 -14.35 14.74 -10.08
CA MET A 434 -14.08 16.15 -10.45
C MET A 434 -13.16 16.30 -11.66
N GLU A 435 -12.41 15.28 -12.07
CA GLU A 435 -11.68 15.29 -13.35
C GLU A 435 -12.64 15.34 -14.55
N ASN A 436 -13.92 15.00 -14.35
CA ASN A 436 -14.97 15.23 -15.32
C ASN A 436 -15.39 16.71 -15.31
N LYS A 437 -15.07 17.44 -16.37
CA LYS A 437 -15.32 18.89 -16.47
C LYS A 437 -16.79 19.26 -16.49
N ILE A 438 -17.70 18.35 -16.86
CA ILE A 438 -19.14 18.59 -16.77
C ILE A 438 -19.61 18.49 -15.32
N PHE A 439 -19.15 17.48 -14.58
CA PHE A 439 -19.43 17.38 -13.15
C PHE A 439 -18.81 18.53 -12.39
N GLU A 440 -17.56 18.87 -12.67
CA GLU A 440 -16.88 20.05 -12.11
C GLU A 440 -17.71 21.31 -12.33
N MET A 441 -18.11 21.59 -13.57
CA MET A 441 -18.96 22.72 -13.94
C MET A 441 -20.25 22.73 -13.12
N LYS A 442 -20.97 21.59 -13.07
CA LYS A 442 -22.25 21.49 -12.34
C LYS A 442 -22.04 21.69 -10.84
N ILE A 443 -20.97 21.17 -10.26
CA ILE A 443 -20.59 21.36 -8.85
C ILE A 443 -20.30 22.83 -8.55
N ILE A 444 -19.52 23.50 -9.38
CA ILE A 444 -19.21 24.93 -9.21
C ILE A 444 -20.48 25.76 -9.38
N GLN A 445 -21.35 25.45 -10.34
CA GLN A 445 -22.63 26.16 -10.49
C GLN A 445 -23.55 25.96 -9.29
N TYR A 446 -23.59 24.75 -8.74
CA TYR A 446 -24.45 24.38 -7.62
C TYR A 446 -24.00 25.02 -6.30
N PHE A 447 -22.72 24.92 -5.95
CA PHE A 447 -22.20 25.42 -4.67
C PHE A 447 -21.60 26.84 -4.74
N LEU A 448 -21.11 27.25 -5.91
CA LEU A 448 -20.34 28.48 -6.11
C LEU A 448 -20.92 29.32 -7.26
N ALA A 449 -22.24 29.50 -7.28
CA ALA A 449 -22.95 30.21 -8.33
C ALA A 449 -22.28 31.55 -8.68
N GLY A 450 -21.94 31.73 -9.97
CA GLY A 450 -21.28 32.92 -10.50
C GLY A 450 -19.74 32.94 -10.37
N ALA A 451 -19.12 31.95 -9.74
CA ALA A 451 -17.65 31.88 -9.64
C ALA A 451 -16.98 31.54 -10.97
N MET A 452 -17.61 30.73 -11.82
CA MET A 452 -17.15 30.35 -13.16
C MET A 452 -17.95 31.08 -14.25
N PRO A 453 -17.39 31.36 -15.44
CA PRO A 453 -18.18 31.81 -16.57
C PRO A 453 -19.36 30.89 -16.82
N GLU A 454 -20.46 31.47 -17.27
CA GLU A 454 -21.66 30.73 -17.61
C GLU A 454 -21.33 29.56 -18.53
N SER A 455 -21.80 28.35 -18.17
CA SER A 455 -21.46 27.13 -18.86
C SER A 455 -22.68 26.24 -18.99
N VAL A 456 -22.80 25.49 -20.09
CA VAL A 456 -23.94 24.62 -20.36
C VAL A 456 -23.47 23.34 -21.05
N ALA A 457 -23.90 22.19 -20.54
CA ALA A 457 -23.66 20.92 -21.22
C ALA A 457 -24.42 20.90 -22.55
N LEU A 458 -23.87 20.28 -23.60
CA LEU A 458 -24.50 20.27 -24.91
C LEU A 458 -25.89 19.62 -24.85
N VAL A 459 -26.02 18.49 -24.14
CA VAL A 459 -27.30 17.79 -23.93
C VAL A 459 -28.38 18.66 -23.28
N ASP A 460 -27.99 19.58 -22.39
CA ASP A 460 -28.90 20.51 -21.73
C ASP A 460 -29.32 21.63 -22.69
N LEU A 461 -28.43 22.04 -23.61
CA LEU A 461 -28.68 23.11 -24.59
C LEU A 461 -29.64 22.67 -25.71
N ILE A 462 -29.49 21.44 -26.22
CA ILE A 462 -30.30 20.94 -27.35
C ILE A 462 -31.65 20.34 -26.92
N GLY A 463 -31.94 20.34 -25.61
CA GLY A 463 -33.22 19.86 -25.09
C GLY A 463 -33.48 18.38 -25.34
N THR A 464 -32.42 17.56 -25.47
CA THR A 464 -32.57 16.10 -25.54
C THR A 464 -33.14 15.65 -24.20
N ASN A 465 -34.45 15.44 -24.18
CA ASN A 465 -35.19 14.94 -23.04
C ASN A 465 -34.44 13.71 -22.51
N PRO A 466 -34.10 13.62 -21.20
CA PRO A 466 -33.32 12.52 -20.64
C PRO A 466 -34.14 11.22 -20.64
N VAL A 467 -34.36 10.65 -21.82
CA VAL A 467 -35.24 9.50 -22.05
C VAL A 467 -34.38 8.26 -22.14
N THR A 468 -34.53 7.43 -21.11
CA THR A 468 -34.20 5.99 -20.96
C THR A 468 -32.88 5.45 -21.56
N PRO A 469 -32.05 4.74 -20.77
CA PRO A 469 -30.65 4.43 -21.12
C PRO A 469 -30.40 3.37 -22.21
N HIS A 470 -31.36 3.02 -23.07
CA HIS A 470 -31.34 1.69 -23.73
C HIS A 470 -31.35 1.64 -25.26
N SER A 471 -30.99 2.72 -25.96
CA SER A 471 -30.48 2.55 -27.33
C SER A 471 -29.50 3.66 -27.69
N CYS A 472 -28.20 3.35 -27.72
CA CYS A 472 -27.18 4.21 -28.35
C CYS A 472 -27.59 4.61 -29.77
N ASP A 473 -28.43 3.81 -30.43
CA ASP A 473 -28.96 4.04 -31.78
C ASP A 473 -29.73 5.36 -31.96
N GLN A 474 -30.32 5.95 -30.90
CA GLN A 474 -31.03 7.24 -31.00
C GLN A 474 -30.13 8.46 -30.85
N LEU A 475 -28.94 8.32 -30.25
CA LEU A 475 -27.94 9.39 -30.10
C LEU A 475 -27.17 9.66 -31.40
N HIS A 476 -27.31 8.80 -32.42
CA HIS A 476 -26.65 8.95 -33.72
C HIS A 476 -27.42 9.79 -34.74
N LYS A 477 -28.51 10.47 -34.35
CA LYS A 477 -29.09 11.49 -35.24
C LYS A 477 -28.05 12.58 -35.47
N PRO A 478 -27.71 12.92 -36.73
CA PRO A 478 -26.77 13.98 -37.02
C PRO A 478 -27.20 15.26 -36.31
N ILE A 479 -26.28 15.87 -35.56
CA ILE A 479 -26.51 17.19 -34.98
C ILE A 479 -26.73 18.18 -36.11
N ASP A 480 -27.85 18.90 -36.06
CA ASP A 480 -28.07 20.05 -36.91
C ASP A 480 -27.15 21.18 -36.45
N TYR A 481 -26.01 21.31 -37.14
CA TYR A 481 -24.99 22.31 -36.83
C TYR A 481 -25.54 23.75 -36.90
N VAL A 482 -26.53 24.01 -37.76
CA VAL A 482 -27.12 25.34 -37.90
C VAL A 482 -27.96 25.64 -36.65
N ALA A 483 -28.85 24.73 -36.28
CA ALA A 483 -29.67 24.88 -35.07
C ALA A 483 -28.81 24.99 -33.80
N LEU A 484 -27.74 24.20 -33.70
CA LEU A 484 -26.77 24.28 -32.60
C LEU A 484 -26.10 25.66 -32.54
N LEU A 485 -25.63 26.17 -33.68
CA LEU A 485 -24.99 27.50 -33.74
C LEU A 485 -25.96 28.62 -33.38
N GLU A 486 -27.21 28.53 -33.81
CA GLU A 486 -28.25 29.50 -33.44
C GLU A 486 -28.52 29.47 -31.94
N ALA A 487 -28.65 28.28 -31.34
CA ALA A 487 -28.81 28.12 -29.89
C ALA A 487 -27.61 28.67 -29.12
N LEU A 488 -26.39 28.40 -29.59
CA LEU A 488 -25.16 28.91 -28.98
C LEU A 488 -25.02 30.42 -29.11
N LYS A 489 -25.36 31.01 -30.26
CA LYS A 489 -25.34 32.48 -30.45
C LYS A 489 -26.40 33.16 -29.58
N ALA A 490 -27.58 32.56 -29.46
CA ALA A 490 -28.63 33.07 -28.59
C ALA A 490 -28.22 33.02 -27.11
N ARG A 491 -27.55 31.95 -26.68
CA ARG A 491 -27.09 31.80 -25.28
C ARG A 491 -25.84 32.60 -24.97
N PHE A 492 -24.87 32.62 -25.88
CA PHE A 492 -23.55 33.24 -25.73
C PHE A 492 -23.27 34.24 -26.85
N PRO A 493 -23.93 35.42 -26.84
CA PRO A 493 -23.78 36.42 -27.90
C PRO A 493 -22.37 37.00 -28.01
N GLU A 494 -21.58 36.94 -26.93
CA GLU A 494 -20.18 37.38 -26.88
C GLU A 494 -19.20 36.28 -27.35
N GLY A 495 -19.71 35.12 -27.76
CA GLY A 495 -18.93 33.95 -28.15
C GLY A 495 -18.79 32.93 -27.01
N TRP A 496 -18.25 31.76 -27.37
CA TRP A 496 -18.15 30.59 -26.49
C TRP A 496 -16.86 29.82 -26.75
N VAL A 497 -16.51 28.97 -25.78
CA VAL A 497 -15.44 27.98 -25.86
C VAL A 497 -16.06 26.61 -25.63
N MET A 498 -15.79 25.67 -26.53
CA MET A 498 -16.23 24.28 -26.41
C MET A 498 -15.15 23.46 -25.71
N LYS A 499 -15.55 22.72 -24.68
CA LYS A 499 -14.68 21.88 -23.85
C LYS A 499 -15.22 20.45 -23.79
N GLY A 500 -14.32 19.48 -23.72
CA GLY A 500 -14.68 18.09 -23.47
C GLY A 500 -14.93 17.84 -21.98
N ALA A 501 -15.65 16.78 -21.65
CA ALA A 501 -15.82 16.33 -20.27
C ALA A 501 -14.51 15.79 -19.68
N TRP A 502 -13.58 15.35 -20.52
CA TRP A 502 -12.29 14.81 -20.08
C TRP A 502 -11.16 15.55 -20.77
N ASP A 503 -10.28 16.16 -19.98
CA ASP A 503 -9.04 16.74 -20.48
C ASP A 503 -8.00 15.64 -20.67
N PHE A 504 -8.16 14.82 -21.71
CA PHE A 504 -7.16 13.82 -22.10
C PHE A 504 -5.87 14.43 -22.67
N SER A 505 -5.74 15.75 -22.69
CA SER A 505 -4.56 16.43 -23.20
C SER A 505 -4.47 17.86 -22.65
N THR A 506 -3.26 18.34 -22.42
CA THR A 506 -2.94 19.75 -22.10
C THR A 506 -3.17 20.70 -23.29
N GLU A 507 -4.17 20.40 -24.12
CA GLU A 507 -4.40 20.98 -25.43
C GLU A 507 -4.72 22.48 -25.36
N LYS A 508 -3.77 23.31 -25.80
CA LYS A 508 -3.94 24.76 -25.99
C LYS A 508 -4.84 25.13 -27.18
N SER A 509 -5.32 24.15 -27.94
CA SER A 509 -6.19 24.32 -29.10
C SER A 509 -7.65 24.31 -28.69
N PHE A 510 -8.06 25.34 -27.95
CA PHE A 510 -9.47 25.57 -27.64
C PHE A 510 -10.29 25.69 -28.93
N ILE A 511 -11.47 25.07 -28.94
CA ILE A 511 -12.46 25.23 -30.00
C ILE A 511 -13.36 26.39 -29.59
N THR A 512 -13.51 27.36 -30.48
CA THR A 512 -14.23 28.60 -30.22
C THR A 512 -15.36 28.80 -31.22
N ASP A 513 -16.17 29.83 -30.98
CA ASP A 513 -17.19 30.32 -31.89
C ASP A 513 -16.72 30.55 -33.33
N THR A 514 -15.43 30.86 -33.54
CA THR A 514 -14.86 31.06 -34.87
C THR A 514 -14.44 29.77 -35.58
N ASP A 515 -14.38 28.64 -34.87
CA ASP A 515 -13.94 27.36 -35.44
C ASP A 515 -15.11 26.53 -36.01
N LEU A 516 -16.34 26.80 -35.57
CA LEU A 516 -17.54 26.05 -35.96
C LEU A 516 -18.23 26.70 -37.17
N ASP A 517 -17.75 26.36 -38.37
CA ASP A 517 -18.39 26.74 -39.64
C ASP A 517 -19.30 25.58 -40.12
N PRO A 518 -20.63 25.75 -40.16
CA PRO A 518 -21.55 24.66 -40.49
C PRO A 518 -21.39 24.16 -41.93
N ILE A 519 -21.04 25.03 -42.88
CA ILE A 519 -20.80 24.64 -44.27
C ILE A 519 -19.52 23.81 -44.35
N ARG A 520 -18.46 24.24 -43.68
CA ARG A 520 -17.20 23.49 -43.64
C ARG A 520 -17.38 22.15 -42.91
N MET A 521 -18.14 22.12 -41.81
CA MET A 521 -18.43 20.90 -41.05
C MET A 521 -19.24 19.88 -41.87
N GLN A 522 -20.28 20.32 -42.57
CA GLN A 522 -21.11 19.44 -43.41
C GLN A 522 -20.32 18.87 -44.59
N ASN A 523 -19.48 19.69 -45.24
CA ASN A 523 -18.78 19.30 -46.47
C ASN A 523 -17.38 18.71 -46.24
N ALA A 524 -16.86 18.69 -45.01
CA ALA A 524 -15.52 18.20 -44.75
C ALA A 524 -15.40 16.68 -45.00
N ASP A 525 -14.59 16.33 -46.00
CA ASP A 525 -14.09 14.99 -46.25
C ASP A 525 -12.85 14.73 -45.39
N LEU A 526 -12.98 13.83 -44.41
CA LEU A 526 -11.91 13.52 -43.46
C LEU A 526 -11.02 12.35 -43.90
N ARG A 527 -11.22 11.77 -45.10
CA ARG A 527 -10.42 10.62 -45.56
C ARG A 527 -8.92 10.90 -45.56
N GLU A 528 -8.51 12.06 -46.09
CA GLU A 528 -7.11 12.49 -46.07
C GLU A 528 -6.57 12.61 -44.63
N PHE A 529 -7.37 13.14 -43.71
CA PHE A 529 -6.99 13.25 -42.29
C PHE A 529 -6.90 11.88 -41.61
N GLU A 530 -7.81 10.96 -41.88
CA GLU A 530 -7.78 9.60 -41.30
C GLU A 530 -6.55 8.82 -41.78
N GLU A 531 -6.20 8.92 -43.07
CA GLU A 531 -4.95 8.36 -43.60
C GLU A 531 -3.72 8.97 -42.92
N PHE A 532 -3.72 10.30 -42.74
CA PHE A 532 -2.67 11.00 -42.00
C PHE A 532 -2.60 10.56 -40.53
N LYS A 533 -3.74 10.40 -39.86
CA LYS A 533 -3.83 9.96 -38.46
C LYS A 533 -3.27 8.56 -38.28
N ILE A 534 -3.72 7.60 -39.10
CA ILE A 534 -3.20 6.22 -39.08
C ILE A 534 -1.69 6.22 -39.28
N LYS A 535 -1.19 7.03 -40.21
CA LYS A 535 0.25 7.17 -40.43
C LYS A 535 0.97 7.70 -39.19
N ILE A 536 0.50 8.81 -38.59
CA ILE A 536 1.11 9.37 -37.38
C ILE A 536 1.09 8.37 -36.22
N GLU A 537 -0.03 7.70 -35.97
CA GLU A 537 -0.16 6.71 -34.90
C GLU A 537 0.75 5.48 -35.14
N THR A 538 1.00 5.13 -36.40
CA THR A 538 1.92 4.05 -36.78
C THR A 538 3.38 4.48 -36.62
N ASP A 539 3.73 5.65 -37.16
CA ASP A 539 5.09 6.21 -37.14
C ASP A 539 5.53 6.53 -35.69
N MET A 540 4.58 6.90 -34.82
CA MET A 540 4.81 7.27 -33.42
C MET A 540 4.31 6.20 -32.44
N LYS A 541 4.27 4.93 -32.86
CA LYS A 541 3.81 3.83 -32.01
C LYS A 541 4.69 3.71 -30.75
N GLY A 542 4.08 3.89 -29.58
CA GLY A 542 4.75 3.82 -28.27
C GLY A 542 5.18 5.19 -27.70
N GLU A 543 5.06 6.25 -28.49
CA GLU A 543 5.24 7.63 -28.03
C GLU A 543 4.13 8.06 -27.08
N ASP A 544 4.34 9.21 -26.44
CA ASP A 544 3.33 9.83 -25.58
C ASP A 544 2.10 10.30 -26.40
N PRO A 545 0.85 10.08 -25.92
CA PRO A 545 -0.35 10.55 -26.61
C PRO A 545 -0.36 12.04 -26.94
N GLU A 546 0.26 12.90 -26.11
CA GLU A 546 0.34 14.34 -26.41
C GLU A 546 1.23 14.62 -27.62
N ALA A 547 2.33 13.86 -27.80
CA ALA A 547 3.20 13.99 -28.96
C ALA A 547 2.50 13.59 -30.26
N ILE A 548 1.67 12.53 -30.21
CA ILE A 548 0.81 12.10 -31.31
C ILE A 548 -0.18 13.22 -31.65
N ILE A 549 -0.89 13.75 -30.65
CA ILE A 549 -1.84 14.85 -30.80
C ILE A 549 -1.16 16.10 -31.40
N ASP A 550 0.04 16.46 -30.94
CA ASP A 550 0.80 17.61 -31.45
C ASP A 550 1.24 17.42 -32.91
N ALA A 551 1.50 16.17 -33.32
CA ALA A 551 1.71 15.85 -34.73
C ALA A 551 0.41 15.96 -35.54
N LEU A 552 -0.73 15.48 -35.00
CA LEU A 552 -2.05 15.58 -35.65
C LEU A 552 -2.48 17.03 -35.87
N LYS A 553 -2.23 17.93 -34.92
CA LYS A 553 -2.54 19.37 -35.00
C LYS A 553 -1.96 20.09 -36.21
N LYS A 554 -0.91 19.54 -36.81
CA LYS A 554 -0.26 20.12 -38.00
C LYS A 554 -1.14 19.97 -39.26
N HIS A 555 -2.13 19.09 -39.25
CA HIS A 555 -3.06 18.92 -40.35
C HIS A 555 -4.18 19.97 -40.33
N LYS A 556 -4.49 20.57 -41.48
CA LYS A 556 -5.49 21.65 -41.65
C LYS A 556 -6.91 21.29 -41.16
N ASP A 557 -7.24 19.99 -41.18
CA ASP A 557 -8.57 19.45 -40.85
C ASP A 557 -8.65 18.83 -39.44
N TYR A 558 -7.57 18.87 -38.66
CA TYR A 558 -7.55 18.34 -37.29
C TYR A 558 -8.68 18.91 -36.42
N LYS A 559 -8.89 20.24 -36.47
CA LYS A 559 -9.98 20.87 -35.69
C LYS A 559 -11.36 20.37 -36.11
N ILE A 560 -11.61 20.19 -37.40
CA ILE A 560 -12.90 19.69 -37.90
C ILE A 560 -13.12 18.26 -37.42
N TRP A 561 -12.12 17.41 -37.59
CA TRP A 561 -12.14 16.03 -37.10
C TRP A 561 -12.44 15.99 -35.61
N LYS A 562 -11.73 16.81 -34.83
CA LYS A 562 -11.93 16.91 -33.38
C LYS A 562 -13.35 17.37 -33.03
N ILE A 563 -13.86 18.43 -33.67
CA ILE A 563 -15.23 18.92 -33.45
C ILE A 563 -16.25 17.83 -33.79
N LYS A 564 -16.11 17.14 -34.92
CA LYS A 564 -17.02 16.03 -35.31
C LYS A 564 -16.97 14.89 -34.29
N GLY A 565 -15.77 14.50 -33.87
CA GLY A 565 -15.57 13.45 -32.87
C GLY A 565 -16.19 13.80 -31.52
N MET A 566 -15.98 15.04 -31.05
CA MET A 566 -16.61 15.54 -29.84
C MET A 566 -18.14 15.54 -29.99
N LEU A 567 -18.68 16.12 -31.07
CA LEU A 567 -20.13 16.23 -31.31
C LEU A 567 -20.83 14.88 -31.53
N ALA A 568 -20.10 13.82 -31.83
CA ALA A 568 -20.62 12.47 -31.84
C ALA A 568 -20.93 11.91 -30.43
N GLN A 569 -20.45 12.59 -29.38
CA GLN A 569 -20.63 12.26 -27.96
C GLN A 569 -21.14 13.50 -27.20
N PRO A 570 -22.37 13.97 -27.47
CA PRO A 570 -22.87 15.22 -26.91
C PRO A 570 -22.91 15.26 -25.37
N GLU A 571 -23.03 14.11 -24.72
CA GLU A 571 -22.95 13.96 -23.26
C GLU A 571 -21.57 14.30 -22.69
N HIS A 572 -20.51 14.33 -23.50
CA HIS A 572 -19.14 14.62 -23.09
C HIS A 572 -18.66 16.00 -23.55
N ILE A 573 -19.58 16.91 -23.84
CA ILE A 573 -19.26 18.30 -24.25
C ILE A 573 -20.02 19.29 -23.40
N PHE A 574 -19.36 20.40 -23.11
CA PHE A 574 -20.02 21.61 -22.66
C PHE A 574 -19.45 22.85 -23.34
N PHE A 575 -20.23 23.93 -23.30
CA PHE A 575 -19.87 25.23 -23.81
C PHE A 575 -19.76 26.20 -22.65
N GLN A 576 -18.70 26.99 -22.64
CA GLN A 576 -18.44 28.01 -21.64
C GLN A 576 -18.42 29.39 -22.31
N LYS A 577 -19.06 30.39 -21.70
CA LYS A 577 -19.08 31.78 -22.20
C LYS A 577 -17.64 32.27 -22.35
N LYS A 578 -17.34 32.85 -23.51
CA LYS A 578 -16.04 33.46 -23.77
C LYS A 578 -15.86 34.71 -22.91
N ILE A 579 -14.75 34.75 -22.18
CA ILE A 579 -14.38 35.87 -21.30
C ILE A 579 -13.05 36.48 -21.76
N LYS A 580 -12.90 37.79 -21.53
CA LYS A 580 -11.66 38.52 -21.87
C LYS A 580 -10.71 38.53 -20.68
N ILE A 581 -9.71 37.66 -20.74
CA ILE A 581 -8.74 37.44 -19.68
C ILE A 581 -7.55 38.39 -19.85
N ILE A 582 -7.28 39.21 -18.83
CA ILE A 582 -6.04 40.02 -18.75
C ILE A 582 -4.89 39.15 -18.24
N LYS A 583 -5.13 38.46 -17.12
CA LYS A 583 -4.14 37.61 -16.43
C LYS A 583 -4.79 36.31 -15.98
N GLU A 584 -3.97 35.29 -15.87
CA GLU A 584 -4.38 33.98 -15.38
C GLU A 584 -3.46 33.58 -14.24
N PHE A 585 -4.05 33.10 -13.16
CA PHE A 585 -3.35 32.68 -11.95
C PHE A 585 -3.63 31.21 -11.68
N ARG A 586 -2.62 30.45 -11.29
CA ARG A 586 -2.79 29.15 -10.65
C ARG A 586 -2.74 29.34 -9.14
N VAL A 587 -3.74 28.86 -8.42
CA VAL A 587 -3.81 28.90 -6.94
C VAL A 587 -3.93 27.47 -6.42
N GLU A 588 -2.99 27.05 -5.59
CA GLU A 588 -2.97 25.71 -5.00
C GLU A 588 -3.66 25.71 -3.64
N VAL A 589 -4.50 24.70 -3.39
CA VAL A 589 -5.28 24.50 -2.18
C VAL A 589 -5.01 23.10 -1.65
N GLN A 590 -4.75 22.98 -0.35
CA GLN A 590 -4.56 21.70 0.34
C GLN A 590 -5.36 21.70 1.65
N GLY A 591 -6.08 20.62 1.94
CA GLY A 591 -6.82 20.50 3.20
C GLY A 591 -7.81 21.65 3.46
N GLY A 592 -8.40 22.21 2.39
CA GLY A 592 -9.33 23.36 2.49
C GLY A 592 -8.67 24.72 2.68
N MET A 593 -7.37 24.84 2.45
CA MET A 593 -6.62 26.07 2.67
C MET A 593 -5.80 26.44 1.44
N VAL A 594 -5.86 27.69 1.03
CA VAL A 594 -4.96 28.24 0.00
C VAL A 594 -3.53 28.21 0.54
N LEU A 595 -2.61 27.58 -0.20
CA LEU A 595 -1.19 27.60 0.13
C LEU A 595 -0.58 28.96 -0.23
N ALA A 596 -0.82 29.98 0.60
CA ALA A 596 -0.34 31.35 0.36
C ALA A 596 1.21 31.46 0.34
N ASN A 597 1.73 32.68 0.15
CA ASN A 597 3.15 33.02 0.29
C ASN A 597 4.11 32.39 -0.74
N GLY A 598 3.65 32.15 -1.97
CA GLY A 598 4.52 31.76 -3.09
C GLY A 598 3.93 30.72 -4.02
N SER A 599 2.89 30.00 -3.59
CA SER A 599 2.25 28.95 -4.38
C SER A 599 1.25 29.47 -5.41
N THR A 600 0.87 30.75 -5.33
CA THR A 600 0.08 31.41 -6.38
C THR A 600 0.97 31.95 -7.49
N ILE A 601 0.71 31.56 -8.73
CA ILE A 601 1.56 31.89 -9.88
C ILE A 601 0.76 32.56 -10.99
N GLU A 602 1.25 33.69 -11.50
CA GLU A 602 0.75 34.29 -12.75
C GLU A 602 1.26 33.46 -13.96
N ARG A 603 0.39 32.63 -14.54
CA ARG A 603 0.74 31.55 -15.48
C ARG A 603 1.44 32.05 -16.74
N TYR A 604 0.92 33.10 -17.38
CA TYR A 604 1.53 33.65 -18.60
C TYR A 604 2.90 34.26 -18.36
N GLN A 605 3.09 34.87 -17.20
CA GLN A 605 4.37 35.46 -16.83
C GLN A 605 5.42 34.37 -16.60
N TYR A 606 5.03 33.30 -15.88
CA TYR A 606 5.88 32.12 -15.66
C TYR A 606 6.31 31.46 -16.97
N LEU A 607 5.37 31.23 -17.90
CA LEU A 607 5.67 30.64 -19.21
C LEU A 607 6.60 31.53 -20.05
N ARG A 608 6.48 32.86 -19.95
CA ARG A 608 7.38 33.81 -20.64
C ARG A 608 8.78 33.82 -20.05
N SER A 609 8.94 33.75 -18.72
CA SER A 609 10.27 33.73 -18.08
C SER A 609 11.04 32.45 -18.41
N ASN A 610 10.36 31.29 -18.39
CA ASN A 610 11.02 30.01 -18.71
C ASN A 610 11.49 29.95 -20.16
N ARG A 611 10.73 30.55 -21.10
CA ARG A 611 11.14 30.62 -22.51
C ARG A 611 12.25 31.63 -22.79
N SER A 612 12.24 32.78 -22.12
CA SER A 612 13.14 33.89 -22.46
C SER A 612 14.42 33.94 -21.62
N LYS A 613 14.56 33.12 -20.57
CA LYS A 613 15.61 33.22 -19.53
C LYS A 613 15.74 34.62 -18.89
N LYS A 614 14.84 35.56 -19.19
CA LYS A 614 14.84 36.89 -18.58
C LYS A 614 14.19 36.81 -17.20
N ARG A 615 14.76 37.52 -16.23
CA ARG A 615 14.16 37.70 -14.91
C ARG A 615 12.75 38.27 -15.08
N SER A 616 11.77 37.49 -14.66
CA SER A 616 10.39 37.94 -14.50
C SER A 616 10.35 39.12 -13.52
N THR A 617 9.58 40.17 -13.83
CA THR A 617 9.17 41.15 -12.82
C THR A 617 8.42 40.43 -11.70
N LYS A 618 8.65 40.73 -10.42
CA LYS A 618 7.83 40.10 -9.38
C LYS A 618 6.35 40.44 -9.61
N PRO A 619 5.42 39.47 -9.50
CA PRO A 619 3.99 39.76 -9.62
C PRO A 619 3.57 40.76 -8.54
N ASP A 620 2.48 41.50 -8.81
CA ASP A 620 1.91 42.44 -7.84
C ASP A 620 1.36 41.67 -6.64
N GLN A 621 2.02 41.82 -5.49
CA GLN A 621 1.69 41.05 -4.28
C GLN A 621 0.27 41.33 -3.78
N LYS A 622 -0.23 42.56 -3.96
CA LYS A 622 -1.60 42.91 -3.55
C LYS A 622 -2.63 42.20 -4.43
N LEU A 623 -2.33 42.07 -5.72
CA LEU A 623 -3.16 41.33 -6.66
C LEU A 623 -3.15 39.83 -6.34
N ILE A 624 -1.98 39.26 -6.02
CA ILE A 624 -1.87 37.85 -5.58
C ILE A 624 -2.72 37.61 -4.33
N GLN A 625 -2.61 38.45 -3.30
CA GLN A 625 -3.40 38.34 -2.07
C GLN A 625 -4.92 38.43 -2.34
N ASN A 626 -5.33 39.29 -3.28
CA ASN A 626 -6.72 39.40 -3.69
C ASN A 626 -7.21 38.11 -4.39
N VAL A 627 -6.39 37.51 -5.24
CA VAL A 627 -6.67 36.24 -5.91
C VAL A 627 -6.76 35.09 -4.90
N GLU A 628 -5.81 35.01 -3.96
CA GLU A 628 -5.80 34.01 -2.88
C GLU A 628 -7.04 34.14 -1.99
N SER A 629 -7.39 35.37 -1.57
CA SER A 629 -8.58 35.64 -0.77
C SER A 629 -9.87 35.28 -1.50
N PHE A 630 -9.93 35.55 -2.81
CA PHE A 630 -11.06 35.14 -3.65
C PHE A 630 -11.21 33.61 -3.64
N VAL A 631 -10.13 32.86 -3.90
CA VAL A 631 -10.17 31.39 -3.88
C VAL A 631 -10.54 30.83 -2.51
N GLN A 632 -9.94 31.34 -1.43
CA GLN A 632 -10.30 30.90 -0.08
C GLN A 632 -11.80 31.09 0.19
N SER A 633 -12.36 32.23 -0.22
CA SER A 633 -13.80 32.50 -0.06
C SER A 633 -14.72 31.54 -0.83
N LEU A 634 -14.20 30.89 -1.89
CA LEU A 634 -14.90 29.83 -2.60
C LEU A 634 -14.80 28.51 -1.84
N ILE A 635 -13.59 28.14 -1.40
CA ILE A 635 -13.34 26.92 -0.63
C ILE A 635 -14.18 26.89 0.66
N ASP A 636 -14.32 28.02 1.34
CA ASP A 636 -15.11 28.14 2.57
C ASP A 636 -16.61 27.86 2.37
N LYS A 637 -17.11 28.01 1.14
CA LYS A 637 -18.50 27.71 0.75
C LYS A 637 -18.71 26.27 0.31
N LEU A 638 -17.64 25.56 -0.05
CA LEU A 638 -17.74 24.17 -0.46
C LEU A 638 -18.12 23.27 0.73
N PRO A 639 -18.93 22.22 0.50
CA PRO A 639 -19.20 21.22 1.51
C PRO A 639 -17.92 20.47 1.89
N GLU A 640 -17.93 19.86 3.08
CA GLU A 640 -16.80 19.14 3.66
C GLU A 640 -16.14 18.13 2.70
N ALA A 641 -16.97 17.39 1.95
CA ALA A 641 -16.54 16.38 0.99
C ALA A 641 -15.70 16.95 -0.17
N LEU A 642 -15.97 18.20 -0.56
CA LEU A 642 -15.23 18.90 -1.61
C LEU A 642 -14.07 19.70 -1.03
N ARG A 643 -14.27 20.35 0.11
CA ARG A 643 -13.32 21.28 0.71
C ARG A 643 -11.92 20.71 0.90
N PHE A 644 -11.80 19.47 1.36
CA PHE A 644 -10.53 18.98 1.90
C PHE A 644 -9.58 18.36 0.89
N PHE A 645 -10.06 17.91 -0.26
CA PHE A 645 -9.13 17.35 -1.24
C PHE A 645 -8.30 18.45 -1.93
N PRO A 646 -7.12 18.12 -2.48
CA PRO A 646 -6.24 19.11 -3.10
C PRO A 646 -6.85 19.75 -4.37
N TYR A 647 -6.65 21.05 -4.59
CA TYR A 647 -7.05 21.72 -5.83
C TYR A 647 -5.93 22.57 -6.42
N GLY A 648 -5.87 22.63 -7.75
CA GLY A 648 -5.24 23.72 -8.48
C GLY A 648 -6.31 24.53 -9.19
N PHE A 649 -6.64 25.73 -8.71
CA PHE A 649 -7.60 26.61 -9.39
C PHE A 649 -6.91 27.50 -10.42
N ASP A 650 -7.42 27.50 -11.65
CA ASP A 650 -7.06 28.48 -12.68
C ASP A 650 -8.04 29.66 -12.60
N ILE A 651 -7.54 30.82 -12.18
CA ILE A 651 -8.30 32.04 -11.95
C ILE A 651 -7.99 33.08 -13.03
N ALA A 652 -9.01 33.54 -13.74
CA ALA A 652 -8.95 34.67 -14.64
C ALA A 652 -9.12 35.99 -13.89
N LEU A 653 -8.27 36.97 -14.17
CA LEU A 653 -8.55 38.39 -13.97
C LEU A 653 -9.11 38.98 -15.27
N LEU A 654 -10.32 39.53 -15.23
CA LEU A 654 -11.03 40.06 -16.39
C LEU A 654 -10.78 41.56 -16.63
N GLU A 655 -11.13 42.05 -17.82
CA GLU A 655 -11.03 43.48 -18.18
C GLU A 655 -11.73 44.44 -17.21
N ASN A 656 -12.83 44.00 -16.58
CA ASN A 656 -13.57 44.77 -15.59
C ASN A 656 -12.98 44.68 -14.17
N GLY A 657 -11.84 44.01 -13.98
CA GLY A 657 -11.17 43.81 -12.70
C GLY A 657 -11.73 42.68 -11.83
N SER A 658 -12.79 41.99 -12.27
CA SER A 658 -13.33 40.84 -11.53
C SER A 658 -12.49 39.57 -11.71
N LEU A 659 -12.63 38.66 -10.75
CA LEU A 659 -11.98 37.35 -10.74
C LEU A 659 -13.00 36.25 -11.03
N GLN A 660 -12.62 35.27 -11.85
CA GLN A 660 -13.44 34.10 -12.14
C GLN A 660 -12.61 32.82 -12.21
N VAL A 661 -13.19 31.70 -11.78
CA VAL A 661 -12.65 30.35 -11.96
C VAL A 661 -12.84 29.96 -13.43
N ILE A 662 -11.75 29.65 -14.12
CA ILE A 662 -11.78 29.11 -15.48
C ILE A 662 -11.93 27.59 -15.42
N GLU A 663 -11.21 26.98 -14.47
CA GLU A 663 -11.05 25.56 -14.29
C GLU A 663 -10.48 25.26 -12.90
N SER A 664 -10.78 24.08 -12.36
CA SER A 664 -10.12 23.46 -11.23
C SER A 664 -9.43 22.18 -11.69
N ASN A 665 -8.27 21.93 -11.11
CA ASN A 665 -7.44 20.76 -11.35
C ASN A 665 -7.45 19.94 -10.05
N PRO A 666 -8.42 19.02 -9.90
CA PRO A 666 -8.56 18.25 -8.68
C PRO A 666 -7.31 17.37 -8.49
N GLY A 667 -6.72 17.43 -7.30
CA GLY A 667 -5.41 16.88 -6.99
C GLY A 667 -4.33 17.90 -6.76
N GLY A 668 -4.48 19.17 -7.17
CA GLY A 668 -3.51 20.23 -6.82
C GLY A 668 -2.07 19.94 -7.26
N ASN A 669 -1.92 19.12 -8.29
CA ASN A 669 -0.68 18.42 -8.61
C ASN A 669 0.03 19.00 -9.83
N SER A 670 0.02 20.33 -9.93
CA SER A 670 0.85 21.01 -10.91
C SER A 670 2.32 20.76 -10.57
N SER A 671 3.18 20.63 -11.57
CA SER A 671 4.64 20.61 -11.32
C SER A 671 5.13 21.91 -10.68
N PHE A 672 4.28 22.95 -10.60
CA PHE A 672 4.65 24.24 -10.07
C PHE A 672 4.96 24.22 -8.56
N LEU A 673 4.30 23.35 -7.79
CA LEU A 673 4.61 23.21 -6.36
C LEU A 673 6.07 22.78 -6.16
N GLU A 674 6.60 21.94 -7.06
CA GLU A 674 7.96 21.41 -7.00
C GLU A 674 8.98 22.32 -7.72
N GLU A 675 8.58 22.97 -8.82
CA GLU A 675 9.45 23.82 -9.64
C GLU A 675 9.77 25.18 -8.98
N ASN A 676 8.94 25.64 -8.03
CA ASN A 676 9.14 26.91 -7.34
C ASN A 676 9.54 26.68 -5.87
N PRO A 677 10.75 27.09 -5.45
CA PRO A 677 11.23 26.89 -4.08
C PRO A 677 10.33 27.48 -2.98
N GLY A 678 9.64 28.59 -3.28
CA GLY A 678 8.71 29.21 -2.32
C GLY A 678 7.46 28.34 -2.13
N SER A 679 6.86 27.88 -3.23
CA SER A 679 5.73 26.95 -3.20
C SER A 679 6.08 25.64 -2.52
N LEU A 680 7.25 25.08 -2.83
CA LEU A 680 7.72 23.82 -2.26
C LEU A 680 7.88 23.94 -0.75
N LYS A 681 8.50 25.02 -0.28
CA LYS A 681 8.63 25.28 1.16
C LYS A 681 7.26 25.38 1.85
N THR A 682 6.30 26.08 1.25
CA THR A 682 4.94 26.17 1.81
C THR A 682 4.26 24.80 1.86
N LEU A 683 4.43 23.97 0.82
CA LEU A 683 3.94 22.60 0.82
C LEU A 683 4.62 21.77 1.92
N ASP A 684 5.94 21.84 2.07
CA ASP A 684 6.69 21.14 3.11
C ASP A 684 6.21 21.51 4.52
N ASP A 685 6.03 22.81 4.75
CA ASP A 685 5.50 23.34 6.01
C ASP A 685 4.10 22.77 6.27
N TYR A 686 3.22 22.72 5.27
CA TYR A 686 1.89 22.08 5.38
C TYR A 686 2.00 20.59 5.72
N LEU A 687 2.79 19.82 4.95
CA LEU A 687 2.93 18.37 5.12
C LEU A 687 3.51 18.00 6.50
N ALA A 688 4.43 18.82 7.04
CA ALA A 688 5.01 18.61 8.37
C ALA A 688 3.99 18.72 9.52
N HIS A 689 2.93 19.52 9.31
CA HIS A 689 1.85 19.76 10.27
C HIS A 689 0.61 18.89 10.01
N TYR A 690 0.51 18.28 8.83
CA TYR A 690 -0.65 17.48 8.42
C TYR A 690 -1.12 16.43 9.45
N PRO A 691 -0.24 15.64 10.11
CA PRO A 691 -0.66 14.72 11.16
C PRO A 691 -1.42 15.39 12.32
N LEU A 692 -1.05 16.63 12.67
CA LEU A 692 -1.73 17.40 13.71
C LEU A 692 -3.08 17.90 13.22
N LEU A 693 -3.18 18.35 11.96
CA LEU A 693 -4.44 18.81 11.37
C LEU A 693 -5.50 17.70 11.40
N ILE A 694 -5.12 16.48 11.04
CA ILE A 694 -5.99 15.29 11.14
C ILE A 694 -6.32 14.97 12.61
N LYS A 695 -5.30 14.93 13.48
CA LYS A 695 -5.48 14.60 14.90
C LYS A 695 -6.45 15.54 15.61
N TYR A 696 -6.49 16.81 15.23
CA TYR A 696 -7.37 17.82 15.80
C TYR A 696 -8.69 18.02 15.01
N GLY A 697 -8.91 17.24 13.94
CA GLY A 697 -10.16 17.28 13.19
C GLY A 697 -10.34 18.50 12.29
N PHE A 698 -9.26 19.21 11.96
CA PHE A 698 -9.29 20.31 10.97
C PHE A 698 -9.50 19.79 9.55
N ILE A 699 -9.01 18.57 9.29
CA ILE A 699 -9.21 17.86 8.02
C ILE A 699 -10.06 16.64 8.32
N LYS A 700 -11.13 16.47 7.56
CA LYS A 700 -12.06 15.34 7.70
C LYS A 700 -12.15 14.58 6.40
N LEU A 701 -11.90 13.28 6.49
CA LEU A 701 -11.86 12.38 5.34
C LEU A 701 -13.09 11.50 5.34
N LEU A 702 -13.73 11.40 4.17
CA LEU A 702 -14.77 10.42 3.97
C LEU A 702 -14.13 9.06 3.69
N SER A 703 -14.67 8.00 4.30
CA SER A 703 -14.32 6.64 3.90
C SER A 703 -14.69 6.42 2.42
N PRO A 704 -14.05 5.47 1.71
CA PRO A 704 -14.44 5.10 0.34
C PRO A 704 -15.95 4.94 0.15
N LYS A 705 -16.60 4.20 1.06
CA LYS A 705 -18.06 4.04 1.07
C LYS A 705 -18.80 5.37 1.25
N GLY A 706 -18.31 6.23 2.14
CA GLY A 706 -18.86 7.57 2.35
C GLY A 706 -18.75 8.45 1.10
N GLN A 707 -17.61 8.41 0.40
CA GLN A 707 -17.40 9.11 -0.86
C GLN A 707 -18.38 8.62 -1.94
N MET A 708 -18.57 7.32 -2.08
CA MET A 708 -19.50 6.75 -3.05
C MET A 708 -20.96 7.12 -2.77
N LEU A 709 -21.36 7.13 -1.50
CA LEU A 709 -22.70 7.59 -1.10
C LEU A 709 -22.90 9.08 -1.42
N TRP A 710 -21.88 9.90 -1.16
CA TRP A 710 -21.91 11.32 -1.48
C TRP A 710 -22.00 11.56 -3.00
N LEU A 711 -21.18 10.87 -3.80
CA LEU A 711 -21.20 10.96 -5.26
C LEU A 711 -22.55 10.57 -5.84
N ARG A 712 -23.14 9.47 -5.37
CA ARG A 712 -24.47 9.03 -5.81
C ARG A 712 -25.52 10.14 -5.57
N LYS A 713 -25.51 10.73 -4.37
CA LYS A 713 -26.39 11.83 -4.02
C LYS A 713 -26.17 13.05 -4.93
N MET A 714 -24.92 13.41 -5.19
CA MET A 714 -24.62 14.54 -6.09
C MET A 714 -25.03 14.28 -7.53
N PHE A 715 -24.82 13.07 -8.05
CA PHE A 715 -25.29 12.75 -9.40
C PHE A 715 -26.81 12.87 -9.52
N GLU A 716 -27.55 12.43 -8.51
CA GLU A 716 -29.00 12.62 -8.45
C GLU A 716 -29.40 14.10 -8.39
N GLU A 717 -28.82 14.88 -7.47
CA GLU A 717 -29.12 16.31 -7.30
C GLU A 717 -28.75 17.15 -8.53
N LEU A 718 -27.68 16.78 -9.24
CA LEU A 718 -27.20 17.47 -10.44
C LEU A 718 -27.85 16.97 -11.74
N GLY A 719 -28.75 15.98 -11.65
CA GLY A 719 -29.41 15.37 -12.81
C GLY A 719 -28.44 14.65 -13.75
N MET A 720 -27.36 14.09 -13.22
CA MET A 720 -26.35 13.34 -13.97
C MET A 720 -26.66 11.85 -13.98
N ASN A 721 -26.43 11.23 -15.13
CA ASN A 721 -26.55 9.79 -15.32
C ASN A 721 -25.15 9.18 -15.38
N THR A 722 -24.77 8.39 -14.38
CA THR A 722 -23.42 7.81 -14.28
C THR A 722 -23.05 6.89 -15.45
N THR A 723 -24.01 6.19 -16.04
CA THR A 723 -23.72 5.29 -17.18
C THR A 723 -23.42 6.08 -18.45
N ARG A 724 -24.06 7.24 -18.62
CA ARG A 724 -23.89 8.13 -19.78
C ARG A 724 -22.73 9.12 -19.60
N ASP A 725 -22.75 9.87 -18.50
CA ASP A 725 -21.87 11.02 -18.27
C ASP A 725 -20.48 10.61 -17.76
N TYR A 726 -20.32 9.36 -17.30
CA TYR A 726 -19.09 8.82 -16.70
C TYR A 726 -18.60 7.52 -17.36
N GLN A 727 -18.87 7.34 -18.66
CA GLN A 727 -18.42 6.15 -19.37
C GLN A 727 -16.89 5.98 -19.29
N GLY A 728 -16.43 4.83 -18.80
CA GLY A 728 -15.00 4.52 -18.66
C GLY A 728 -14.37 4.87 -17.31
N MET A 729 -15.09 5.55 -16.41
CA MET A 729 -14.63 5.69 -15.02
C MET A 729 -15.11 4.52 -14.17
N GLU A 730 -14.18 3.65 -13.81
CA GLU A 730 -14.40 2.65 -12.77
C GLU A 730 -14.17 3.32 -11.40
N PHE A 731 -15.27 3.63 -10.70
CA PHE A 731 -15.21 3.85 -9.26
C PHE A 731 -14.87 2.51 -8.63
N ARG A 732 -13.58 2.25 -8.43
CA ARG A 732 -13.14 1.03 -7.75
C ARG A 732 -13.79 1.04 -6.37
N SER A 733 -14.58 0.02 -6.07
CA SER A 733 -14.86 -0.33 -4.68
C SER A 733 -13.51 -0.70 -4.09
N ASP A 734 -12.83 0.24 -3.47
CA ASP A 734 -11.39 0.18 -3.24
C ASP A 734 -10.94 -1.17 -2.63
N ASP A 735 -10.33 -2.05 -3.43
CA ASP A 735 -9.67 -3.28 -2.95
C ASP A 735 -8.46 -2.96 -2.06
N ILE A 736 -7.97 -1.72 -2.15
CA ILE A 736 -7.00 -1.14 -1.22
C ILE A 736 -7.79 -0.63 -0.02
N ILE A 737 -8.21 -1.56 0.84
CA ILE A 737 -8.76 -1.22 2.15
C ILE A 737 -7.62 -0.59 2.94
N ASP A 738 -7.68 0.71 3.15
CA ASP A 738 -6.77 1.43 4.02
C ASP A 738 -7.11 1.12 5.50
N ALA A 739 -7.04 -0.17 5.85
CA ALA A 739 -7.51 -0.72 7.13
C ALA A 739 -6.75 -0.15 8.34
N GLU A 740 -5.56 0.41 8.12
CA GLU A 740 -4.76 1.08 9.15
C GLU A 740 -5.15 2.56 9.36
N TYR A 741 -6.15 3.08 8.64
CA TYR A 741 -6.61 4.45 8.85
C TYR A 741 -7.50 4.54 10.07
N PRO A 742 -7.14 5.36 11.06
CA PRO A 742 -7.99 5.55 12.21
C PRO A 742 -9.30 6.20 11.75
N HIS A 743 -10.40 5.49 11.94
CA HIS A 743 -11.68 6.15 12.21
C HIS A 743 -11.42 7.17 13.32
N ILE A 744 -11.59 8.45 13.02
CA ILE A 744 -11.30 9.57 13.93
C ILE A 744 -12.05 9.29 15.25
N PRO A 745 -11.36 9.11 16.39
CA PRO A 745 -12.04 9.01 17.67
C PRO A 745 -12.72 10.33 18.01
N ASN A 746 -13.89 10.29 18.64
CA ASN A 746 -14.58 11.49 19.13
C ASN A 746 -13.63 12.37 19.96
N ILE A 747 -13.37 13.60 19.49
CA ILE A 747 -12.41 14.53 20.10
C ILE A 747 -13.14 15.44 21.11
N PRO A 748 -12.65 15.60 22.34
CA PRO A 748 -13.17 16.59 23.28
C PRO A 748 -12.74 18.02 22.93
N ASN A 749 -13.58 18.99 23.30
CA ASN A 749 -13.48 20.42 22.97
C ASN A 749 -12.24 21.11 23.60
N ILE A 750 -11.33 21.73 22.82
CA ILE A 750 -10.14 22.45 23.36
C ILE A 750 -9.86 23.77 22.62
N PRO A 751 -10.15 24.94 23.23
CA PRO A 751 -9.88 26.28 22.66
C PRO A 751 -8.42 26.78 22.71
N GLU A 752 -7.54 26.23 23.53
CA GLU A 752 -6.19 26.81 23.75
C GLU A 752 -5.17 26.49 22.64
N ILE A 753 -5.36 25.40 21.89
CA ILE A 753 -4.48 24.98 20.78
C ILE A 753 -4.77 25.78 19.49
N MET A 754 -5.99 26.33 19.36
CA MET A 754 -6.41 27.17 18.23
C MET A 754 -5.46 28.37 18.02
N LYS A 755 -4.89 28.93 19.09
CA LYS A 755 -3.97 30.09 18.99
C LYS A 755 -2.64 29.78 18.32
N ASP A 756 -2.13 28.56 18.48
CA ASP A 756 -0.85 28.15 17.86
C ASP A 756 -1.07 27.74 16.40
N CYS A 757 -2.22 27.14 16.07
CA CYS A 757 -2.62 26.84 14.70
C CYS A 757 -2.97 28.12 13.91
N GLU A 758 -3.75 29.06 14.48
CA GLU A 758 -4.07 30.34 13.84
C GLU A 758 -2.82 31.18 13.54
N LYS A 759 -1.79 31.12 14.39
CA LYS A 759 -0.50 31.78 14.14
C LYS A 759 0.37 31.12 13.06
N LEU A 760 0.09 29.85 12.74
CA LEU A 760 0.75 29.12 11.66
C LEU A 760 -0.03 29.26 10.33
N LEU A 761 -1.33 29.55 10.42
CA LEU A 761 -2.25 29.73 9.30
C LEU A 761 -2.36 31.20 8.80
N LEU A 762 -1.84 32.15 9.57
CA LEU A 762 -1.66 33.58 9.23
C LEU A 762 -0.18 33.86 8.98
#